data_AF-A0A1Y2K8N9-F1
#
_entry.id   AF-A0A1Y2K8N9-F1
#
_cell.length_a   1.000
_cell.length_b   1.000
_cell.length_c   1.000
_cell.angle_alpha   90.00
_cell.angle_beta   90.00
_cell.angle_gamma   90.00
#
_symmetry.space_group_name_H-M   'P 1'
#
loop_
_entity.id
_entity.type
_entity.pdbx_description
1 polymer ?
#
loop_
_entity_poly.entity_id
_entity_poly.type
_entity_poly.pdbx_seq_one_letter_code
_entity_poly.pdbx_strand_id
1 'polypeptide(L)'
;MTAESVRPGDGMTAQAGDAACPIRIRGQQSDGKELATLWRAVELQPGAHYRLQGWVKLNAYDDRRFPPRLALSARNAAGKSLKNYDTETYDMADWPGWSRLLVDFQADPAAQSGKLLLKHKKKLPIAADICLKEITLQRFDAPPPPLRLSLDVSEAVKQRLGGPRPRLFVTAQRVQALRKSLDTVPFDRFWRTVQARAHKEGSAAPPASATRYDSDAIRGLGEGLPYLALAYLMRGQDNDLAMARRWMDALASYPDWADNSDIGAALLLMDMSIAYDWLHDQWSPAERERYRAKIALQAERLYKVLINHEMWWSNDYLQNHNYTSVMGLGLAGYALYGEDPNAASWLAAAERNFTRVLRVLSPDGASHEGINYWGFGIESLLRYHLGVAPAMGLERVKSNPYMQHAAKYRLHAALPGYRDNVDYADAPRFEWHGPGYILRALARIYQDGVAQWLADSIEAARARDPAPGSDGAGLSWEDLLWYDPAVGAVEPDGLPTNALFDNLGLMMARDGWGDDAAWVFFKGGSPGGDHARKHGMYPGSHIHPDAGQVMLWADGRWLLNDDGYVLLKRAANHNVITINGVGQLGEGEKWFDWKAARNGDAHARIIRAESLGQGYLTEAELAGAYPARAGLASWRRTVRFEPEQHSMQVEDAITLSRAGTIRYLMHMDRAAAQAGEMTYCLSSNARATLEAKPALARTHFDGYAIAPKERKREDNGNYRGMRLSAESERVEKQHFVWRVTWGEPCQAAAAESPPEPEDASPALRRVGGASTDGSGDLRDVSAESGAAIRSRVRSRMEGVRAEREHKRAPRARRTRQGYSLFPSVNP
;
A
#
# COMPACT_ATOMS: atom_id res chain seq x y z
N MET A 1 36.90 -22.79 3.96
CA MET A 1 36.20 -24.08 4.10
C MET A 1 36.42 -24.88 2.83
N THR A 2 36.75 -26.17 2.92
CA THR A 2 36.90 -27.08 1.76
C THR A 2 35.71 -28.05 1.72
N ALA A 3 35.35 -28.59 0.56
CA ALA A 3 34.22 -29.53 0.45
C ALA A 3 34.41 -30.82 1.26
N GLU A 4 35.66 -31.25 1.49
CA GLU A 4 36.00 -32.42 2.32
C GLU A 4 35.57 -32.25 3.79
N SER A 5 35.42 -31.00 4.26
CA SER A 5 34.95 -30.73 5.62
C SER A 5 33.42 -30.82 5.76
N VAL A 6 32.69 -30.88 4.64
CA VAL A 6 31.22 -30.89 4.61
C VAL A 6 30.71 -32.33 4.77
N ARG A 7 29.82 -32.54 5.75
CA ARG A 7 29.06 -33.79 5.85
C ARG A 7 27.71 -33.63 5.16
N PRO A 8 27.43 -34.34 4.07
CA PRO A 8 26.11 -34.28 3.45
C PRO A 8 25.04 -34.85 4.39
N GLY A 9 23.81 -34.33 4.27
CA GLY A 9 22.64 -34.93 4.91
C GLY A 9 22.18 -36.20 4.18
N ASP A 10 21.18 -36.88 4.75
CA ASP A 10 20.67 -38.13 4.18
C ASP A 10 20.17 -37.92 2.74
N GLY A 11 20.65 -38.75 1.82
CA GLY A 11 20.34 -38.68 0.38
C GLY A 11 21.10 -37.59 -0.40
N MET A 12 21.99 -36.85 0.26
CA MET A 12 22.82 -35.81 -0.36
C MET A 12 24.28 -36.28 -0.54
N THR A 13 25.00 -35.60 -1.43
CA THR A 13 26.44 -35.76 -1.64
C THR A 13 27.10 -34.38 -1.61
N ALA A 14 28.32 -34.29 -1.08
CA ALA A 14 29.11 -33.06 -1.09
C ALA A 14 30.39 -33.29 -1.89
N GLN A 15 30.73 -32.36 -2.79
CA GLN A 15 31.89 -32.45 -3.68
C GLN A 15 32.60 -31.11 -3.77
N ALA A 16 33.92 -31.13 -3.90
CA ALA A 16 34.68 -29.96 -4.32
C ALA A 16 34.37 -29.69 -5.80
N GLY A 17 34.02 -28.47 -6.14
CA GLY A 17 33.81 -28.07 -7.54
C GLY A 17 34.89 -27.09 -8.02
N ASP A 18 34.61 -26.45 -9.14
CA ASP A 18 35.47 -25.43 -9.75
C ASP A 18 35.21 -24.03 -9.15
N ALA A 19 35.84 -23.01 -9.75
CA ALA A 19 35.61 -21.62 -9.35
C ALA A 19 34.14 -21.17 -9.49
N ALA A 20 33.35 -21.81 -10.37
CA ALA A 20 31.94 -21.49 -10.56
C ALA A 20 31.04 -22.14 -9.49
N CYS A 21 31.50 -23.21 -8.84
CA CYS A 21 30.78 -23.91 -7.77
C CYS A 21 31.75 -24.52 -6.73
N PRO A 22 32.39 -23.72 -5.86
CA PRO A 22 33.48 -24.19 -4.99
C PRO A 22 33.10 -25.36 -4.09
N ILE A 23 31.87 -25.36 -3.56
CA ILE A 23 31.31 -26.45 -2.76
C ILE A 23 29.96 -26.81 -3.37
N ARG A 24 29.83 -28.03 -3.89
CA ARG A 24 28.59 -28.53 -4.48
C ARG A 24 27.92 -29.54 -3.55
N ILE A 25 26.66 -29.31 -3.21
CA ILE A 25 25.80 -30.23 -2.46
C ILE A 25 24.67 -30.65 -3.39
N ARG A 26 24.57 -31.94 -3.71
CA ARG A 26 23.55 -32.45 -4.64
C ARG A 26 22.98 -33.80 -4.22
N GLY A 27 21.71 -34.04 -4.51
CA GLY A 27 21.04 -35.30 -4.26
C GLY A 27 19.55 -35.15 -4.03
N GLN A 28 18.94 -36.21 -3.50
CA GLN A 28 17.51 -36.26 -3.21
C GLN A 28 17.31 -36.73 -1.77
N GLN A 29 16.78 -35.84 -0.94
CA GLN A 29 16.44 -36.11 0.44
C GLN A 29 14.96 -36.50 0.51
N SER A 30 14.62 -37.56 1.26
CA SER A 30 13.26 -38.11 1.34
C SER A 30 12.41 -37.49 2.46
N ASP A 31 12.97 -37.29 3.65
CA ASP A 31 12.26 -36.70 4.80
C ASP A 31 13.22 -36.06 5.83
N GLY A 32 13.93 -35.00 5.41
CA GLY A 32 14.93 -34.31 6.24
C GLY A 32 14.72 -32.80 6.30
N LYS A 33 15.52 -32.13 7.14
CA LYS A 33 15.69 -30.67 7.14
C LYS A 33 17.12 -30.26 6.81
N GLU A 34 18.10 -31.07 7.23
CA GLU A 34 19.53 -30.78 7.09
C GLU A 34 20.01 -31.30 5.73
N LEU A 35 20.40 -30.39 4.84
CA LEU A 35 20.98 -30.73 3.53
C LEU A 35 22.48 -31.04 3.67
N ALA A 36 23.15 -30.34 4.58
CA ALA A 36 24.54 -30.62 4.96
C ALA A 36 24.90 -30.02 6.33
N THR A 37 25.86 -30.63 7.01
CA THR A 37 26.60 -30.00 8.12
C THR A 37 27.90 -29.42 7.56
N LEU A 38 28.04 -28.09 7.63
CA LEU A 38 29.19 -27.34 7.11
C LEU A 38 30.33 -27.28 8.13
N TRP A 39 30.02 -26.95 9.39
CA TRP A 39 30.97 -27.00 10.51
C TRP A 39 30.38 -27.80 11.66
N ARG A 40 31.11 -28.80 12.14
CA ARG A 40 30.65 -29.68 13.24
C ARG A 40 30.73 -29.00 14.61
N ALA A 41 31.75 -28.17 14.78
CA ALA A 41 31.99 -27.36 15.97
C ALA A 41 32.68 -26.06 15.55
N VAL A 42 32.21 -24.95 16.08
CA VAL A 42 32.82 -23.62 15.98
C VAL A 42 32.80 -23.04 17.38
N GLU A 43 33.90 -22.49 17.86
CA GLU A 43 33.93 -21.86 19.18
C GLU A 43 33.10 -20.56 19.16
N LEU A 44 32.32 -20.34 20.21
CA LEU A 44 31.55 -19.13 20.39
C LEU A 44 31.88 -18.53 21.76
N GLN A 45 32.29 -17.27 21.76
CA GLN A 45 32.39 -16.48 22.98
C GLN A 45 30.99 -16.08 23.47
N PRO A 46 30.64 -16.35 24.75
CA PRO A 46 29.41 -15.90 25.37
C PRO A 46 29.12 -14.41 25.19
N GLY A 47 27.90 -14.08 24.76
CA GLY A 47 27.44 -12.69 24.65
C GLY A 47 28.10 -11.83 23.56
N ALA A 48 29.10 -12.34 22.84
CA ALA A 48 29.74 -11.63 21.74
C ALA A 48 28.83 -11.55 20.51
N HIS A 49 29.06 -10.56 19.66
CA HIS A 49 28.31 -10.37 18.42
C HIS A 49 29.00 -11.08 17.26
N TYR A 50 28.22 -11.61 16.33
CA TYR A 50 28.71 -12.34 15.18
C TYR A 50 27.96 -11.97 13.91
N ARG A 51 28.66 -12.03 12.77
CA ARG A 51 28.08 -12.09 11.43
C ARG A 51 28.36 -13.45 10.82
N LEU A 52 27.30 -14.19 10.50
CA LEU A 52 27.37 -15.38 9.66
C LEU A 52 26.93 -14.99 8.25
N GLN A 53 27.79 -15.21 7.28
CA GLN A 53 27.49 -14.91 5.89
C GLN A 53 28.09 -15.91 4.91
N GLY A 54 27.57 -15.89 3.68
CA GLY A 54 28.13 -16.62 2.56
C GLY A 54 27.27 -16.48 1.32
N TRP A 55 27.60 -17.20 0.26
CA TRP A 55 26.80 -17.19 -0.96
C TRP A 55 26.27 -18.58 -1.28
N VAL A 56 25.09 -18.60 -1.85
CA VAL A 56 24.41 -19.78 -2.37
C VAL A 56 23.97 -19.56 -3.79
N LYS A 57 24.23 -20.52 -4.67
CA LYS A 57 23.65 -20.58 -6.01
C LYS A 57 22.94 -21.91 -6.11
N LEU A 58 21.66 -21.87 -6.42
CA LEU A 58 20.92 -23.08 -6.72
C LEU A 58 21.09 -23.36 -8.21
N ASN A 59 21.40 -24.59 -8.59
CA ASN A 59 21.40 -25.04 -9.98
C ASN A 59 20.11 -25.81 -10.28
N ALA A 60 19.60 -26.56 -9.30
CA ALA A 60 18.29 -27.21 -9.31
C ALA A 60 17.72 -27.26 -7.87
N TYR A 61 16.41 -27.01 -7.69
CA TYR A 61 15.77 -27.07 -6.37
C TYR A 61 14.25 -27.25 -6.52
N ASP A 62 13.69 -28.33 -5.95
CA ASP A 62 12.29 -28.73 -6.21
C ASP A 62 11.24 -27.81 -5.57
N ASP A 63 11.52 -27.19 -4.42
CA ASP A 63 10.51 -26.42 -3.69
C ASP A 63 10.99 -25.01 -3.31
N ARG A 64 10.66 -24.04 -4.18
CA ARG A 64 10.98 -22.61 -3.97
C ARG A 64 10.32 -22.00 -2.73
N ARG A 65 9.31 -22.64 -2.13
CA ARG A 65 8.62 -22.12 -0.93
C ARG A 65 9.48 -22.22 0.33
N PHE A 66 10.51 -23.07 0.32
CA PHE A 66 11.39 -23.32 1.47
C PHE A 66 12.88 -23.24 1.08
N PRO A 67 13.39 -22.06 0.68
CA PRO A 67 14.77 -21.93 0.24
C PRO A 67 15.77 -22.37 1.34
N PRO A 68 16.91 -22.97 0.95
CA PRO A 68 17.90 -23.48 1.88
C PRO A 68 18.71 -22.34 2.48
N ARG A 69 18.96 -22.37 3.78
CA ARG A 69 19.61 -21.29 4.56
C ARG A 69 20.74 -21.85 5.41
N LEU A 70 21.68 -20.99 5.79
CA LEU A 70 22.66 -21.36 6.82
C LEU A 70 21.99 -21.28 8.17
N ALA A 71 22.40 -22.15 9.09
CA ALA A 71 21.91 -22.15 10.45
C ALA A 71 23.00 -22.53 11.43
N LEU A 72 23.36 -21.62 12.32
CA LEU A 72 24.27 -21.89 13.42
C LEU A 72 23.49 -22.31 14.66
N SER A 73 23.60 -23.58 15.02
CA SER A 73 23.02 -24.13 16.25
C SER A 73 24.01 -23.99 17.41
N ALA A 74 23.80 -22.99 18.28
CA ALA A 74 24.66 -22.74 19.43
C ALA A 74 24.45 -23.77 20.54
N ARG A 75 25.51 -24.08 21.27
CA ARG A 75 25.58 -25.15 22.28
C ARG A 75 26.37 -24.68 23.51
N ASN A 76 25.95 -25.18 24.67
CA ASN A 76 26.68 -24.96 25.92
C ASN A 76 27.87 -25.94 26.09
N ALA A 77 28.58 -25.82 27.22
CA ALA A 77 29.71 -26.68 27.59
C ALA A 77 29.40 -28.19 27.53
N ALA A 78 28.16 -28.57 27.89
CA ALA A 78 27.69 -29.96 27.88
C ALA A 78 27.22 -30.43 26.49
N GLY A 79 27.39 -29.62 25.44
CA GLY A 79 26.97 -29.93 24.07
C GLY A 79 25.46 -29.84 23.82
N LYS A 80 24.66 -29.37 24.80
CA LYS A 80 23.22 -29.18 24.67
C LYS A 80 22.92 -27.98 23.77
N SER A 81 21.99 -28.15 22.83
CA SER A 81 21.52 -27.07 21.96
C SER A 81 20.85 -25.96 22.77
N LEU A 82 21.19 -24.72 22.44
CA LEU A 82 20.62 -23.50 22.99
C LEU A 82 19.69 -22.88 21.93
N LYS A 83 20.18 -21.85 21.22
CA LYS A 83 19.47 -21.10 20.18
C LYS A 83 20.05 -21.40 18.80
N ASN A 84 19.19 -21.38 17.77
CA ASN A 84 19.61 -21.39 16.38
C ASN A 84 19.60 -19.97 15.82
N TYR A 85 20.67 -19.62 15.12
CA TYR A 85 20.80 -18.39 14.35
C TYR A 85 20.74 -18.76 12.87
N ASP A 86 19.56 -18.60 12.27
CA ASP A 86 19.30 -18.96 10.88
C ASP A 86 19.51 -17.71 10.00
N THR A 87 20.18 -17.86 8.85
CA THR A 87 20.22 -16.80 7.84
C THR A 87 18.82 -16.53 7.32
N GLU A 88 18.60 -15.28 6.95
CA GLU A 88 17.35 -14.86 6.36
C GLU A 88 17.11 -15.57 5.02
N THR A 89 15.83 -15.64 4.64
CA THR A 89 15.47 -16.09 3.31
C THR A 89 15.94 -15.04 2.30
N TYR A 90 16.56 -15.49 1.22
CA TYR A 90 16.99 -14.66 0.11
C TYR A 90 16.00 -14.79 -1.05
N ASP A 91 16.07 -13.81 -1.93
CA ASP A 91 15.25 -13.77 -3.13
C ASP A 91 15.67 -14.87 -4.11
N MET A 92 14.74 -15.77 -4.42
CA MET A 92 14.92 -16.88 -5.36
C MET A 92 14.69 -16.45 -6.81
N ALA A 93 14.27 -15.22 -7.08
CA ALA A 93 14.07 -14.72 -8.44
C ALA A 93 15.38 -14.38 -9.17
N ASP A 94 16.49 -14.25 -8.44
CA ASP A 94 17.84 -14.10 -8.99
C ASP A 94 18.44 -15.47 -9.41
N TRP A 95 17.62 -16.54 -9.44
CA TRP A 95 17.98 -17.90 -9.84
C TRP A 95 17.80 -18.12 -11.37
N PRO A 96 18.79 -18.70 -12.11
CA PRO A 96 20.10 -19.16 -11.64
C PRO A 96 21.11 -18.02 -11.46
N GLY A 97 21.54 -17.81 -10.22
CA GLY A 97 22.49 -16.78 -9.83
C GLY A 97 22.90 -16.92 -8.37
N TRP A 98 23.93 -16.16 -7.97
CA TRP A 98 24.42 -16.17 -6.59
C TRP A 98 23.57 -15.26 -5.71
N SER A 99 23.05 -15.82 -4.63
CA SER A 99 22.35 -15.11 -3.57
C SER A 99 23.17 -15.08 -2.30
N ARG A 100 23.12 -13.96 -1.57
CA ARG A 100 23.84 -13.82 -0.29
C ARG A 100 22.98 -14.36 0.85
N LEU A 101 23.60 -15.13 1.72
CA LEU A 101 23.07 -15.58 3.01
C LEU A 101 23.66 -14.72 4.11
N LEU A 102 22.82 -14.22 5.02
CA LEU A 102 23.25 -13.36 6.11
C LEU A 102 22.42 -13.58 7.38
N VAL A 103 23.07 -13.57 8.54
CA VAL A 103 22.48 -13.24 9.84
C VAL A 103 23.52 -12.60 10.73
N ASP A 104 23.13 -11.50 11.37
CA ASP A 104 23.85 -10.92 12.50
C ASP A 104 23.17 -11.37 13.80
N PHE A 105 23.95 -11.77 14.80
CA PHE A 105 23.39 -12.23 16.07
C PHE A 105 24.32 -11.97 17.25
N GLN A 106 23.75 -11.85 18.45
CA GLN A 106 24.48 -11.96 19.70
C GLN A 106 24.43 -13.41 20.16
N ALA A 107 25.60 -13.99 20.47
CA ALA A 107 25.69 -15.35 20.98
C ALA A 107 25.00 -15.45 22.35
N ASP A 108 24.40 -16.61 22.62
CA ASP A 108 23.74 -16.87 23.90
C ASP A 108 24.78 -16.78 25.03
N PRO A 109 24.48 -16.19 26.20
CA PRO A 109 25.43 -16.10 27.32
C PRO A 109 25.95 -17.46 27.82
N ALA A 110 25.26 -18.57 27.51
CA ALA A 110 25.73 -19.91 27.82
C ALA A 110 26.42 -20.62 26.63
N ALA A 111 26.50 -20.00 25.45
CA ALA A 111 27.10 -20.60 24.27
C ALA A 111 28.62 -20.66 24.39
N GLN A 112 29.19 -21.85 24.18
CA GLN A 112 30.63 -22.08 24.08
C GLN A 112 31.03 -22.65 22.72
N SER A 113 30.08 -23.28 22.01
CA SER A 113 30.30 -23.79 20.66
C SER A 113 29.05 -23.69 19.79
N GLY A 114 29.19 -23.95 18.49
CA GLY A 114 28.07 -24.04 17.55
C GLY A 114 28.29 -25.06 16.45
N LYS A 115 27.19 -25.56 15.86
CA LYS A 115 27.17 -26.42 14.67
C LYS A 115 26.58 -25.63 13.50
N LEU A 116 27.31 -25.45 12.40
CA LEU A 116 26.81 -24.76 11.20
C LEU A 116 26.20 -25.77 10.21
N LEU A 117 24.98 -25.50 9.79
CA LEU A 117 24.17 -26.34 8.91
C LEU A 117 23.76 -25.57 7.66
N LEU A 118 23.62 -26.26 6.53
CA LEU A 118 22.73 -25.86 5.44
C LEU A 118 21.42 -26.64 5.62
N LYS A 119 20.30 -25.94 5.78
CA LYS A 119 18.99 -26.58 6.06
C LYS A 119 17.82 -25.82 5.44
N HIS A 120 16.66 -26.47 5.30
CA HIS A 120 15.38 -25.81 5.00
C HIS A 120 14.45 -25.84 6.23
N LYS A 121 13.32 -25.11 6.16
CA LYS A 121 12.47 -24.83 7.35
C LYS A 121 11.58 -26.00 7.78
N LYS A 122 11.12 -26.80 6.83
CA LYS A 122 10.12 -27.88 7.00
C LYS A 122 10.74 -29.22 6.64
N LYS A 123 10.23 -30.35 7.17
CA LYS A 123 10.62 -31.67 6.68
C LYS A 123 9.83 -31.96 5.40
N LEU A 124 10.51 -32.22 4.29
CA LEU A 124 9.88 -32.56 3.01
C LEU A 124 10.89 -33.28 2.09
N PRO A 125 10.40 -34.11 1.15
CA PRO A 125 11.22 -34.60 0.07
C PRO A 125 11.73 -33.45 -0.79
N ILE A 126 13.02 -33.46 -1.13
CA ILE A 126 13.62 -32.41 -1.96
C ILE A 126 14.81 -32.92 -2.78
N ALA A 127 14.76 -32.75 -4.09
CA ALA A 127 15.95 -32.79 -4.94
C ALA A 127 16.59 -31.40 -5.00
N ALA A 128 17.92 -31.40 -4.87
CA ALA A 128 18.69 -30.17 -4.84
C ALA A 128 20.04 -30.34 -5.53
N ASP A 129 20.51 -29.27 -6.16
CA ASP A 129 21.88 -29.07 -6.62
C ASP A 129 22.29 -27.63 -6.26
N ILE A 130 23.19 -27.51 -5.29
CA ILE A 130 23.48 -26.26 -4.58
C ILE A 130 24.98 -26.01 -4.60
N CYS A 131 25.37 -24.82 -5.01
CA CYS A 131 26.71 -24.29 -4.88
C CYS A 131 26.80 -23.35 -3.68
N LEU A 132 27.86 -23.47 -2.89
CA LEU A 132 28.21 -22.56 -1.80
C LEU A 132 29.60 -21.98 -2.02
N LYS A 133 29.79 -20.71 -1.62
CA LYS A 133 31.13 -20.09 -1.54
C LYS A 133 31.21 -19.05 -0.42
N GLU A 134 32.44 -18.75 0.00
CA GLU A 134 32.77 -17.67 0.93
C GLU A 134 31.96 -17.72 2.24
N ILE A 135 31.74 -18.92 2.79
CA ILE A 135 31.07 -19.07 4.09
C ILE A 135 32.01 -18.59 5.20
N THR A 136 31.60 -17.55 5.93
CA THR A 136 32.39 -16.93 7.01
C THR A 136 31.55 -16.71 8.26
N LEU A 137 32.17 -16.86 9.43
CA LEU A 137 31.63 -16.44 10.72
C LEU A 137 32.67 -15.51 11.36
N GLN A 138 32.29 -14.25 11.54
CA GLN A 138 33.17 -13.21 12.07
C GLN A 138 32.64 -12.72 13.42
N ARG A 139 33.51 -12.61 14.42
CA ARG A 139 33.20 -12.04 15.74
C ARG A 139 33.38 -10.51 15.72
N PHE A 140 32.54 -9.82 16.47
CA PHE A 140 32.56 -8.38 16.71
C PHE A 140 32.40 -8.09 18.21
N ASP A 141 33.03 -7.02 18.67
CA ASP A 141 32.95 -6.57 20.06
C ASP A 141 31.62 -5.83 20.37
N ALA A 142 30.89 -5.43 19.33
CA ALA A 142 29.59 -4.75 19.36
C ALA A 142 28.72 -5.25 18.17
N PRO A 143 27.42 -4.89 18.07
CA PRO A 143 26.60 -5.28 16.92
C PRO A 143 27.31 -5.00 15.58
N PRO A 144 27.31 -5.95 14.61
CA PRO A 144 28.09 -5.81 13.39
C PRO A 144 27.67 -4.56 12.59
N PRO A 145 28.62 -3.82 11.97
CA PRO A 145 28.28 -2.69 11.12
C PRO A 145 27.53 -3.16 9.87
N PRO A 146 26.55 -2.40 9.35
CA PRO A 146 25.77 -2.81 8.18
C PRO A 146 26.66 -3.09 6.98
N LEU A 147 26.29 -4.09 6.18
CA LEU A 147 27.03 -4.37 4.95
C LEU A 147 26.87 -3.22 3.99
N ARG A 148 27.98 -2.66 3.51
CA ARG A 148 27.98 -1.61 2.50
C ARG A 148 27.82 -2.20 1.11
N LEU A 149 26.85 -1.68 0.36
CA LEU A 149 26.66 -2.02 -1.04
C LEU A 149 27.50 -1.09 -1.92
N SER A 150 28.03 -1.63 -3.01
CA SER A 150 28.69 -0.83 -4.04
C SER A 150 27.66 -0.39 -5.08
N LEU A 151 27.72 0.87 -5.49
CA LEU A 151 26.88 1.40 -6.57
C LEU A 151 27.49 1.02 -7.91
N ASP A 152 26.83 0.09 -8.62
CA ASP A 152 27.27 -0.43 -9.91
C ASP A 152 26.69 0.42 -11.05
N VAL A 153 27.36 1.54 -11.34
CA VAL A 153 27.02 2.46 -12.44
C VAL A 153 28.29 2.91 -13.16
N SER A 154 28.16 3.36 -14.41
CA SER A 154 29.30 3.84 -15.19
C SER A 154 29.95 5.08 -14.57
N GLU A 155 31.23 5.31 -14.86
CA GLU A 155 31.95 6.50 -14.38
C GLU A 155 31.27 7.81 -14.81
N ALA A 156 30.68 7.85 -16.01
CA ALA A 156 29.91 9.00 -16.48
C ALA A 156 28.65 9.26 -15.62
N VAL A 157 28.01 8.22 -15.08
CA VAL A 157 26.93 8.37 -14.10
C VAL A 157 27.48 8.87 -12.77
N LYS A 158 28.59 8.31 -12.26
CA LYS A 158 29.22 8.77 -11.01
C LYS A 158 29.61 10.25 -11.05
N GLN A 159 30.17 10.70 -12.18
CA GLN A 159 30.50 12.12 -12.39
C GLN A 159 29.25 13.00 -12.36
N ARG A 160 28.16 12.59 -13.00
CA ARG A 160 26.88 13.31 -12.93
C ARG A 160 26.26 13.29 -11.54
N LEU A 161 26.39 12.19 -10.79
CA LEU A 161 25.93 12.09 -9.41
C LEU A 161 26.66 13.08 -8.50
N GLY A 162 27.96 13.29 -8.73
CA GLY A 162 28.77 14.31 -8.05
C GLY A 162 28.65 15.72 -8.65
N GLY A 163 27.72 15.94 -9.57
CA GLY A 163 27.56 17.20 -10.31
C GLY A 163 27.04 18.37 -9.45
N PRO A 164 26.98 19.57 -10.05
CA PRO A 164 26.54 20.79 -9.36
C PRO A 164 25.07 20.72 -8.96
N ARG A 165 24.72 21.45 -7.90
CA ARG A 165 23.36 21.54 -7.37
C ARG A 165 22.58 22.73 -7.97
N PRO A 166 21.22 22.70 -7.99
CA PRO A 166 20.37 21.56 -7.62
C PRO A 166 20.58 20.40 -8.59
N ARG A 167 20.49 19.17 -8.06
CA ARG A 167 20.68 17.93 -8.82
C ARG A 167 19.60 16.88 -8.57
N LEU A 168 18.80 17.03 -7.50
CA LEU A 168 17.57 16.26 -7.30
C LEU A 168 16.43 16.87 -8.11
N PHE A 169 15.75 16.05 -8.91
CA PHE A 169 14.60 16.38 -9.78
C PHE A 169 14.87 17.39 -10.92
N VAL A 170 15.63 18.45 -10.65
CA VAL A 170 15.91 19.56 -11.55
C VAL A 170 17.40 19.88 -11.56
N THR A 171 17.85 20.47 -12.66
CA THR A 171 19.17 21.08 -12.80
C THR A 171 19.07 22.60 -12.77
N ALA A 172 20.18 23.30 -12.59
CA ALA A 172 20.22 24.76 -12.72
C ALA A 172 19.63 25.27 -14.05
N GLN A 173 19.87 24.56 -15.15
CA GLN A 173 19.28 24.90 -16.46
C GLN A 173 17.75 24.77 -16.45
N ARG A 174 17.21 23.70 -15.86
CA ARG A 174 15.76 23.52 -15.74
C ARG A 174 15.12 24.57 -14.84
N VAL A 175 15.79 24.97 -13.76
CA VAL A 175 15.35 26.08 -12.90
C VAL A 175 15.24 27.38 -13.69
N GLN A 176 16.24 27.73 -14.50
CA GLN A 176 16.19 28.92 -15.35
C GLN A 176 15.06 28.86 -16.39
N ALA A 177 14.78 27.67 -16.95
CA ALA A 177 13.66 27.49 -17.86
C ALA A 177 12.31 27.69 -17.15
N LEU A 178 12.12 27.06 -15.98
CA LEU A 178 10.89 27.19 -15.19
C LEU A 178 10.61 28.63 -14.79
N ARG A 179 11.64 29.37 -14.33
CA ARG A 179 11.53 30.80 -13.97
C ARG A 179 10.95 31.66 -15.09
N LYS A 180 11.25 31.35 -16.35
CA LYS A 180 10.73 32.08 -17.52
C LYS A 180 9.28 31.74 -17.83
N SER A 181 8.79 30.59 -17.38
CA SER A 181 7.44 30.11 -17.66
C SER A 181 6.44 30.38 -16.53
N LEU A 182 6.87 30.80 -15.34
CA LEU A 182 6.00 30.91 -14.16
C LEU A 182 4.74 31.76 -14.36
N ASP A 183 4.76 32.71 -15.29
CA ASP A 183 3.65 33.64 -15.55
C ASP A 183 2.83 33.23 -16.80
N THR A 184 3.07 32.05 -17.38
CA THR A 184 2.35 31.52 -18.54
C THR A 184 1.36 30.43 -18.12
N VAL A 185 0.28 30.24 -18.88
CA VAL A 185 -0.65 29.12 -18.65
C VAL A 185 0.01 27.79 -19.07
N PRO A 186 -0.15 26.68 -18.31
CA PRO A 186 -0.79 26.57 -16.99
C PRO A 186 0.18 26.74 -15.80
N PHE A 187 1.45 27.09 -16.06
CA PHE A 187 2.48 27.25 -15.03
C PHE A 187 2.14 28.31 -13.97
N ASP A 188 1.39 29.37 -14.32
CA ASP A 188 0.90 30.38 -13.39
C ASP A 188 0.01 29.79 -12.29
N ARG A 189 -0.84 28.81 -12.66
CA ARG A 189 -1.72 28.11 -11.73
C ARG A 189 -0.91 27.20 -10.80
N PHE A 190 0.02 26.42 -11.35
CA PHE A 190 0.89 25.56 -10.55
C PHE A 190 1.74 26.39 -9.58
N TRP A 191 2.29 27.49 -10.05
CA TRP A 191 3.11 28.40 -9.25
C TRP A 191 2.30 29.04 -8.11
N ARG A 192 1.08 29.52 -8.37
CA ARG A 192 0.19 30.05 -7.33
C ARG A 192 -0.10 29.01 -6.24
N THR A 193 -0.32 27.75 -6.61
CA THR A 193 -0.49 26.67 -5.64
C THR A 193 0.77 26.46 -4.81
N VAL A 194 1.94 26.42 -5.45
CA VAL A 194 3.23 26.26 -4.75
C VAL A 194 3.42 27.38 -3.73
N GLN A 195 3.16 28.63 -4.11
CA GLN A 195 3.25 29.78 -3.20
C GLN A 195 2.26 29.69 -2.03
N ALA A 196 0.99 29.35 -2.31
CA ALA A 196 -0.03 29.23 -1.28
C ALA A 196 0.30 28.13 -0.26
N ARG A 197 0.77 26.97 -0.73
CA ARG A 197 1.20 25.85 0.13
C ARG A 197 2.47 26.19 0.90
N ALA A 198 3.48 26.76 0.25
CA ALA A 198 4.71 27.23 0.90
C ALA A 198 4.38 28.22 2.05
N HIS A 199 3.50 29.19 1.80
CA HIS A 199 3.07 30.14 2.82
C HIS A 199 2.30 29.47 3.96
N LYS A 200 1.30 28.63 3.64
CA LYS A 200 0.45 27.95 4.63
C LYS A 200 1.29 27.06 5.57
N GLU A 201 2.10 26.16 5.00
CA GLU A 201 2.87 25.20 5.79
C GLU A 201 4.07 25.87 6.47
N GLY A 202 4.71 26.85 5.81
CA GLY A 202 5.86 27.57 6.36
C GLY A 202 5.53 28.55 7.48
N SER A 203 4.31 29.09 7.51
CA SER A 203 3.86 30.03 8.56
C SER A 203 3.55 29.34 9.88
N ALA A 204 3.29 28.03 9.87
CA ALA A 204 3.14 27.26 11.09
C ALA A 204 4.49 27.16 11.83
N ALA A 205 4.46 27.26 13.15
CA ALA A 205 5.64 26.99 13.97
C ALA A 205 5.86 25.47 14.07
N PRO A 206 7.09 24.97 13.83
CA PRO A 206 7.38 23.57 14.09
C PRO A 206 7.16 23.26 15.57
N PRO A 207 6.67 22.05 15.92
CA PRO A 207 6.51 21.67 17.32
C PRO A 207 7.85 21.67 18.05
N ALA A 208 7.87 21.86 19.36
CA ALA A 208 9.12 21.80 20.13
C ALA A 208 9.76 20.39 20.14
N SER A 209 9.00 19.34 19.83
CA SER A 209 9.43 17.94 19.81
C SER A 209 8.55 17.10 18.88
N ALA A 210 9.14 16.03 18.32
CA ALA A 210 8.44 15.01 17.54
C ALA A 210 7.90 13.83 18.39
N THR A 211 8.14 13.77 19.70
CA THR A 211 7.84 12.59 20.55
C THR A 211 6.36 12.20 20.66
N ARG A 212 5.43 13.12 20.32
CA ARG A 212 3.98 12.86 20.37
C ARG A 212 3.40 12.30 19.07
N TYR A 213 4.20 12.25 18.01
CA TYR A 213 3.76 11.79 16.70
C TYR A 213 4.12 10.32 16.54
N ASP A 214 3.16 9.53 16.07
CA ASP A 214 3.43 8.17 15.60
C ASP A 214 4.00 8.21 14.16
N SER A 215 4.28 7.04 13.61
CA SER A 215 4.86 6.89 12.27
C SER A 215 3.98 7.44 11.14
N ASP A 216 2.67 7.51 11.36
CA ASP A 216 1.73 8.02 10.36
C ASP A 216 1.63 9.54 10.45
N ALA A 217 1.42 10.07 11.65
CA ALA A 217 1.19 11.50 11.88
C ALA A 217 2.46 12.35 11.70
N ILE A 218 3.65 11.78 11.86
CA ILE A 218 4.89 12.55 11.77
C ILE A 218 5.18 13.07 10.36
N ARG A 219 4.65 12.39 9.32
CA ARG A 219 4.82 12.73 7.90
C ARG A 219 4.53 14.20 7.62
N GLY A 220 3.44 14.72 8.19
CA GLY A 220 2.99 16.10 7.99
C GLY A 220 3.95 17.19 8.52
N LEU A 221 4.99 16.84 9.28
CA LEU A 221 5.99 17.82 9.72
C LEU A 221 6.97 18.23 8.62
N GLY A 222 7.19 17.38 7.61
CA GLY A 222 8.16 17.61 6.54
C GLY A 222 7.56 18.18 5.25
N GLU A 223 6.28 17.89 4.99
CA GLU A 223 5.63 18.07 3.67
C GLU A 223 5.70 19.50 3.11
N GLY A 224 5.85 20.52 3.95
CA GLY A 224 6.01 21.91 3.53
C GLY A 224 7.41 22.26 2.97
N LEU A 225 8.45 21.48 3.27
CA LEU A 225 9.83 21.81 2.90
C LEU A 225 10.08 21.83 1.38
N PRO A 226 9.62 20.86 0.58
CA PRO A 226 9.76 20.93 -0.87
C PRO A 226 9.11 22.19 -1.46
N TYR A 227 7.93 22.59 -0.96
CA TYR A 227 7.26 23.82 -1.40
C TYR A 227 8.07 25.07 -1.07
N LEU A 228 8.56 25.20 0.16
CA LEU A 228 9.39 26.31 0.61
C LEU A 228 10.70 26.41 -0.19
N ALA A 229 11.37 25.28 -0.37
CA ALA A 229 12.61 25.20 -1.14
C ALA A 229 12.37 25.54 -2.61
N LEU A 230 11.28 25.05 -3.22
CA LEU A 230 10.92 25.38 -4.59
C LEU A 230 10.59 26.87 -4.74
N ALA A 231 9.86 27.44 -3.78
CA ALA A 231 9.47 28.84 -3.81
C ALA A 231 10.69 29.77 -3.82
N TYR A 232 11.65 29.50 -2.92
CA TYR A 232 12.94 30.20 -2.93
C TYR A 232 13.73 29.93 -4.22
N LEU A 233 13.81 28.68 -4.68
CA LEU A 233 14.55 28.34 -5.89
C LEU A 233 13.98 29.06 -7.12
N MET A 234 12.69 29.36 -7.15
CA MET A 234 12.04 30.09 -8.24
C MET A 234 12.23 31.60 -8.15
N ARG A 235 12.04 32.24 -6.99
CA ARG A 235 12.01 33.72 -6.89
C ARG A 235 13.04 34.34 -5.94
N GLY A 236 13.73 33.54 -5.13
CA GLY A 236 14.79 34.00 -4.21
C GLY A 236 14.30 34.89 -3.08
N GLN A 237 13.07 34.67 -2.59
CA GLN A 237 12.48 35.50 -1.52
C GLN A 237 13.01 35.08 -0.15
N ASP A 238 13.61 36.02 0.59
CA ASP A 238 14.22 35.76 1.91
C ASP A 238 13.25 35.12 2.92
N ASN A 239 11.96 35.44 2.84
CA ASN A 239 10.94 34.85 3.71
C ASN A 239 10.86 33.32 3.52
N ASP A 240 10.85 32.83 2.29
CA ASP A 240 10.79 31.39 2.00
C ASP A 240 12.02 30.66 2.55
N LEU A 241 13.21 31.26 2.38
CA LEU A 241 14.46 30.72 2.95
C LEU A 241 14.43 30.72 4.48
N ALA A 242 13.94 31.79 5.11
CA ALA A 242 13.82 31.87 6.56
C ALA A 242 12.84 30.82 7.10
N MET A 243 11.71 30.60 6.43
CA MET A 243 10.75 29.54 6.77
C MET A 243 11.36 28.14 6.61
N ALA A 244 12.04 27.89 5.48
CA ALA A 244 12.72 26.62 5.25
C ALA A 244 13.78 26.35 6.34
N ARG A 245 14.60 27.35 6.68
CA ARG A 245 15.63 27.26 7.72
C ARG A 245 15.05 26.89 9.08
N ARG A 246 13.94 27.51 9.50
CA ARG A 246 13.26 27.18 10.77
C ARG A 246 12.82 25.72 10.84
N TRP A 247 12.23 25.21 9.75
CA TRP A 247 11.78 23.81 9.67
C TRP A 247 12.95 22.83 9.59
N MET A 248 13.98 23.13 8.80
CA MET A 248 15.22 22.33 8.72
C MET A 248 15.92 22.26 10.09
N ASP A 249 16.02 23.37 10.83
CA ASP A 249 16.60 23.39 12.18
C ASP A 249 15.77 22.56 13.17
N ALA A 250 14.43 22.67 13.13
CA ALA A 250 13.57 21.88 14.00
C ALA A 250 13.68 20.38 13.74
N LEU A 251 13.56 19.94 12.48
CA LEU A 251 13.68 18.52 12.11
C LEU A 251 15.07 17.96 12.42
N ALA A 252 16.12 18.77 12.25
CA ALA A 252 17.49 18.41 12.63
C ALA A 252 17.68 18.30 14.16
N SER A 253 16.94 19.09 14.94
CA SER A 253 17.01 19.06 16.41
C SER A 253 16.32 17.86 17.05
N TYR A 254 15.31 17.28 16.40
CA TYR A 254 14.59 16.14 16.95
C TYR A 254 15.51 14.91 17.00
N PRO A 255 15.71 14.28 18.17
CA PRO A 255 16.53 13.06 18.26
C PRO A 255 15.99 11.95 17.36
N ASP A 256 14.68 11.76 17.40
CA ASP A 256 13.96 10.71 16.69
C ASP A 256 12.81 11.26 15.88
N TRP A 257 12.52 10.59 14.76
CA TRP A 257 11.36 10.79 13.92
C TRP A 257 10.43 9.60 14.09
N ALA A 258 9.62 9.64 15.15
CA ALA A 258 8.78 8.52 15.59
C ALA A 258 9.62 7.24 15.78
N ASP A 259 9.36 6.17 15.03
CA ASP A 259 10.13 4.92 15.08
C ASP A 259 11.44 4.93 14.26
N ASN A 260 11.69 5.98 13.46
CA ASN A 260 12.83 6.14 12.53
C ASN A 260 12.98 5.05 11.44
N SER A 261 11.99 4.17 11.31
CA SER A 261 12.14 2.88 10.63
C SER A 261 11.06 2.63 9.57
N ASP A 262 10.11 3.55 9.42
CA ASP A 262 9.01 3.39 8.48
C ASP A 262 8.75 4.71 7.72
N ILE A 263 7.70 4.66 6.91
CA ILE A 263 7.23 5.66 5.96
C ILE A 263 7.19 7.10 6.51
N GLY A 264 6.87 7.29 7.79
CA GLY A 264 6.95 8.58 8.49
C GLY A 264 8.33 9.23 8.40
N ALA A 265 9.33 8.50 8.85
CA ALA A 265 10.71 8.95 8.84
C ALA A 265 11.27 9.07 7.42
N ALA A 266 10.82 8.21 6.49
CA ALA A 266 11.26 8.24 5.11
C ALA A 266 10.78 9.46 4.32
N LEU A 267 9.54 9.90 4.53
CA LEU A 267 9.02 11.12 3.90
C LEU A 267 9.77 12.36 4.42
N LEU A 268 9.99 12.46 5.74
CA LEU A 268 10.83 13.52 6.31
C LEU A 268 12.25 13.49 5.75
N LEU A 269 12.82 12.29 5.54
CA LEU A 269 14.14 12.15 4.94
C LEU A 269 14.16 12.66 3.48
N MET A 270 13.14 12.35 2.69
CA MET A 270 12.97 12.91 1.35
C MET A 270 12.89 14.44 1.40
N ASP A 271 12.01 14.98 2.23
CA ASP A 271 11.73 16.42 2.31
C ASP A 271 12.98 17.22 2.69
N MET A 272 13.72 16.76 3.71
CA MET A 272 14.99 17.38 4.09
C MET A 272 16.07 17.22 3.01
N SER A 273 16.10 16.09 2.29
CA SER A 273 17.07 15.87 1.21
C SER A 273 16.83 16.80 0.02
N ILE A 274 15.57 17.04 -0.34
CA ILE A 274 15.18 18.00 -1.39
C ILE A 274 15.59 19.41 -0.97
N ALA A 275 15.21 19.85 0.23
CA ALA A 275 15.55 21.19 0.71
C ALA A 275 17.06 21.40 0.87
N TYR A 276 17.79 20.39 1.37
CA TYR A 276 19.25 20.42 1.47
C TYR A 276 19.90 20.62 0.10
N ASP A 277 19.46 19.86 -0.91
CA ASP A 277 20.00 19.94 -2.27
C ASP A 277 19.69 21.27 -2.95
N TRP A 278 18.43 21.70 -2.94
CA TRP A 278 17.98 22.87 -3.69
C TRP A 278 18.47 24.19 -3.11
N LEU A 279 18.66 24.26 -1.79
CA LEU A 279 19.08 25.47 -1.08
C LEU A 279 20.54 25.38 -0.58
N HIS A 280 21.30 24.41 -1.09
CA HIS A 280 22.65 24.08 -0.59
C HIS A 280 23.58 25.29 -0.43
N ASP A 281 23.55 26.21 -1.41
CA ASP A 281 24.41 27.38 -1.45
C ASP A 281 23.97 28.49 -0.48
N GLN A 282 22.75 28.40 0.05
CA GLN A 282 22.16 29.36 1.00
C GLN A 282 22.36 28.95 2.46
N TRP A 283 22.82 27.73 2.68
CA TRP A 283 23.18 27.23 4.00
C TRP A 283 24.59 27.70 4.36
N SER A 284 24.77 28.19 5.58
CA SER A 284 26.11 28.40 6.12
C SER A 284 26.83 27.04 6.27
N PRO A 285 28.17 27.02 6.39
CA PRO A 285 28.91 25.78 6.63
C PRO A 285 28.40 24.99 7.85
N ALA A 286 28.02 25.68 8.93
CA ALA A 286 27.50 25.04 10.14
C ALA A 286 26.11 24.42 9.93
N GLU A 287 25.25 25.06 9.14
CA GLU A 287 23.94 24.53 8.79
C GLU A 287 24.06 23.35 7.83
N ARG A 288 24.93 23.44 6.82
CA ARG A 288 25.21 22.31 5.94
C ARG A 288 25.64 21.09 6.74
N GLU A 289 26.59 21.26 7.66
CA GLU A 289 27.06 20.14 8.48
C GLU A 289 25.94 19.56 9.36
N ARG A 290 25.15 20.42 10.01
CA ARG A 290 24.04 19.98 10.86
C ARG A 290 22.97 19.21 10.07
N TYR A 291 22.56 19.73 8.92
CA TYR A 291 21.54 19.09 8.09
C TYR A 291 22.05 17.80 7.45
N ARG A 292 23.28 17.82 6.92
CA ARG A 292 23.98 16.63 6.40
C ARG A 292 24.05 15.53 7.45
N ALA A 293 24.47 15.85 8.68
CA ALA A 293 24.57 14.88 9.77
C ALA A 293 23.21 14.25 10.12
N LYS A 294 22.12 15.05 10.14
CA LYS A 294 20.77 14.51 10.39
C LYS A 294 20.30 13.60 9.26
N ILE A 295 20.44 14.04 8.01
CA ILE A 295 20.06 13.26 6.82
C ILE A 295 20.85 11.94 6.81
N ALA A 296 22.16 11.99 7.03
CA ALA A 296 23.02 10.81 7.10
C ALA A 296 22.61 9.83 8.22
N LEU A 297 22.30 10.34 9.42
CA LEU A 297 21.82 9.53 10.53
C LEU A 297 20.55 8.75 10.18
N GLN A 298 19.58 9.43 9.56
CA GLN A 298 18.28 8.83 9.25
C GLN A 298 18.36 7.91 8.02
N ALA A 299 19.15 8.27 7.00
CA ALA A 299 19.46 7.38 5.89
C ALA A 299 20.15 6.10 6.38
N GLU A 300 21.08 6.20 7.33
CA GLU A 300 21.74 5.03 7.91
C GLU A 300 20.80 4.12 8.70
N ARG A 301 19.82 4.71 9.41
CA ARG A 301 18.77 3.95 10.11
C ARG A 301 17.88 3.18 9.13
N LEU A 302 17.35 3.84 8.09
CA LEU A 302 16.56 3.16 7.06
C LEU A 302 17.36 2.14 6.26
N TYR A 303 18.65 2.41 6.00
CA TYR A 303 19.55 1.47 5.35
C TYR A 303 19.71 0.18 6.15
N LYS A 304 19.89 0.29 7.47
CA LYS A 304 19.93 -0.87 8.39
C LYS A 304 18.65 -1.68 8.30
N VAL A 305 17.51 -1.00 8.41
CA VAL A 305 16.19 -1.65 8.34
C VAL A 305 16.02 -2.44 7.04
N LEU A 306 16.40 -1.84 5.91
CA LEU A 306 16.29 -2.46 4.59
C LEU A 306 17.26 -3.65 4.42
N ILE A 307 18.54 -3.49 4.76
CA ILE A 307 19.60 -4.48 4.49
C ILE A 307 19.56 -5.66 5.45
N ASN A 308 19.14 -5.43 6.70
CA ASN A 308 19.02 -6.45 7.74
C ASN A 308 17.59 -7.00 7.87
N HIS A 309 16.69 -6.58 6.97
CA HIS A 309 15.28 -6.95 6.97
C HIS A 309 14.57 -6.80 8.34
N GLU A 310 14.87 -5.72 9.07
CA GLU A 310 14.40 -5.51 10.45
C GLU A 310 12.90 -5.15 10.52
N MET A 311 12.31 -4.76 9.40
CA MET A 311 10.89 -4.43 9.28
C MET A 311 10.19 -5.28 8.21
N TRP A 312 8.91 -5.54 8.41
CA TRP A 312 8.08 -6.36 7.53
C TRP A 312 8.04 -5.86 6.08
N TRP A 313 8.14 -4.54 5.85
CA TRP A 313 8.11 -3.95 4.50
C TRP A 313 9.43 -4.13 3.74
N SER A 314 10.54 -4.42 4.43
CA SER A 314 11.89 -4.47 3.83
C SER A 314 12.08 -5.58 2.78
N ASN A 315 11.22 -6.60 2.80
CA ASN A 315 11.20 -7.70 1.84
C ASN A 315 9.83 -7.89 1.16
N ASP A 316 8.90 -6.96 1.36
CA ASP A 316 7.60 -6.93 0.69
C ASP A 316 7.64 -5.92 -0.47
N TYR A 317 8.13 -6.39 -1.62
CA TYR A 317 8.37 -5.56 -2.81
C TYR A 317 7.09 -5.14 -3.55
N LEU A 318 5.92 -5.52 -3.05
CA LEU A 318 4.63 -5.12 -3.61
C LEU A 318 3.86 -4.16 -2.70
N GLN A 319 4.55 -3.52 -1.75
CA GLN A 319 3.91 -2.79 -0.68
C GLN A 319 4.37 -1.32 -0.61
N ASN A 320 3.43 -0.40 -0.41
CA ASN A 320 3.70 1.05 -0.43
C ASN A 320 4.70 1.56 0.64
N HIS A 321 4.79 0.94 1.81
CA HIS A 321 5.81 1.22 2.84
C HIS A 321 7.22 0.89 2.32
N ASN A 322 7.38 -0.16 1.51
CA ASN A 322 8.66 -0.44 0.84
C ASN A 322 9.01 0.70 -0.12
N TYR A 323 8.10 1.05 -1.02
CA TYR A 323 8.37 2.04 -2.07
C TYR A 323 8.77 3.38 -1.47
N THR A 324 8.00 3.83 -0.48
CA THR A 324 8.19 5.14 0.15
C THR A 324 9.44 5.17 1.02
N SER A 325 9.70 4.10 1.79
CA SER A 325 10.90 4.00 2.63
C SER A 325 12.19 4.00 1.81
N VAL A 326 12.18 3.25 0.71
CA VAL A 326 13.33 3.11 -0.18
C VAL A 326 13.53 4.36 -1.04
N MET A 327 12.45 5.06 -1.43
CA MET A 327 12.52 6.36 -2.08
C MET A 327 13.26 7.37 -1.21
N GLY A 328 12.85 7.53 0.07
CA GLY A 328 13.51 8.45 1.00
C GLY A 328 15.01 8.14 1.17
N LEU A 329 15.35 6.86 1.34
CA LEU A 329 16.74 6.40 1.43
C LEU A 329 17.56 6.74 0.17
N GLY A 330 17.00 6.46 -1.01
CA GLY A 330 17.67 6.67 -2.29
C GLY A 330 17.90 8.15 -2.60
N LEU A 331 16.90 9.00 -2.35
CA LEU A 331 17.02 10.44 -2.53
C LEU A 331 18.03 11.06 -1.55
N ALA A 332 18.11 10.58 -0.31
CA ALA A 332 19.17 10.98 0.62
C ALA A 332 20.56 10.53 0.16
N GLY A 333 20.69 9.30 -0.35
CA GLY A 333 21.92 8.79 -0.96
C GLY A 333 22.41 9.64 -2.13
N TYR A 334 21.51 10.11 -2.99
CA TYR A 334 21.89 11.01 -4.07
C TYR A 334 22.15 12.44 -3.56
N ALA A 335 21.32 12.96 -2.65
CA ALA A 335 21.54 14.26 -2.02
C ALA A 335 22.93 14.36 -1.37
N LEU A 336 23.42 13.30 -0.71
CA LEU A 336 24.72 13.32 -0.02
C LEU A 336 25.86 12.65 -0.81
N TYR A 337 25.65 12.29 -2.08
CA TYR A 337 26.70 11.69 -2.90
C TYR A 337 27.92 12.62 -3.01
N GLY A 338 29.10 12.11 -2.61
CA GLY A 338 30.35 12.86 -2.55
C GLY A 338 30.58 13.64 -1.24
N GLU A 339 29.58 13.74 -0.36
CA GLU A 339 29.65 14.46 0.93
C GLU A 339 29.56 13.53 2.15
N ASP A 340 28.94 12.36 2.00
CA ASP A 340 28.96 11.30 3.00
C ASP A 340 29.57 10.02 2.41
N PRO A 341 30.51 9.34 3.10
CA PRO A 341 31.15 8.13 2.59
C PRO A 341 30.17 6.96 2.37
N ASN A 342 29.00 6.96 3.02
CA ASN A 342 28.01 5.88 2.91
C ASN A 342 26.91 6.17 1.88
N ALA A 343 26.85 7.39 1.34
CA ALA A 343 25.80 7.84 0.42
C ALA A 343 25.64 6.93 -0.81
N ALA A 344 26.77 6.49 -1.38
CA ALA A 344 26.77 5.56 -2.51
C ALA A 344 26.14 4.20 -2.16
N SER A 345 26.30 3.71 -0.93
CA SER A 345 25.68 2.47 -0.49
C SER A 345 24.18 2.59 -0.30
N TRP A 346 23.70 3.71 0.24
CA TRP A 346 22.27 3.98 0.39
C TRP A 346 21.57 4.01 -0.97
N LEU A 347 22.17 4.71 -1.94
CA LEU A 347 21.69 4.76 -3.30
C LEU A 347 21.74 3.39 -3.99
N ALA A 348 22.80 2.61 -3.78
CA ALA A 348 22.89 1.24 -4.30
C ALA A 348 21.82 0.31 -3.73
N ALA A 349 21.46 0.46 -2.45
CA ALA A 349 20.36 -0.30 -1.84
C ALA A 349 19.02 0.06 -2.47
N ALA A 350 18.77 1.35 -2.70
CA ALA A 350 17.56 1.80 -3.39
C ALA A 350 17.47 1.25 -4.81
N GLU A 351 18.56 1.34 -5.59
CA GLU A 351 18.61 0.80 -6.95
C GLU A 351 18.34 -0.70 -7.00
N ARG A 352 18.93 -1.47 -6.08
CA ARG A 352 18.71 -2.91 -5.97
C ARG A 352 17.27 -3.25 -5.59
N ASN A 353 16.69 -2.54 -4.63
CA ASN A 353 15.31 -2.75 -4.21
C ASN A 353 14.34 -2.43 -5.35
N PHE A 354 14.45 -1.26 -5.97
CA PHE A 354 13.56 -0.88 -7.07
C PHE A 354 13.73 -1.76 -8.31
N THR A 355 14.89 -2.40 -8.50
CA THR A 355 15.05 -3.42 -9.55
C THR A 355 14.12 -4.61 -9.29
N ARG A 356 13.96 -5.02 -8.03
CA ARG A 356 13.05 -6.10 -7.65
C ARG A 356 11.60 -5.66 -7.75
N VAL A 357 11.26 -4.48 -7.23
CA VAL A 357 9.91 -3.91 -7.31
C VAL A 357 9.44 -3.85 -8.76
N LEU A 358 10.20 -3.19 -9.64
CA LEU A 358 9.84 -3.05 -11.06
C LEU A 358 9.67 -4.39 -11.79
N ARG A 359 10.37 -5.45 -11.34
CA ARG A 359 10.25 -6.80 -11.90
C ARG A 359 8.94 -7.49 -11.53
N VAL A 360 8.40 -7.24 -10.33
CA VAL A 360 7.23 -7.97 -9.79
C VAL A 360 5.92 -7.20 -9.86
N LEU A 361 5.94 -5.90 -10.20
CA LEU A 361 4.75 -5.11 -10.47
C LEU A 361 3.91 -5.67 -11.62
N SER A 362 2.60 -5.39 -11.61
CA SER A 362 1.66 -5.89 -12.62
C SER A 362 2.04 -5.38 -14.02
N PRO A 363 2.37 -6.24 -15.00
CA PRO A 363 2.84 -5.77 -16.30
C PRO A 363 1.78 -5.01 -17.11
N ASP A 364 0.50 -5.15 -16.78
CA ASP A 364 -0.63 -4.45 -17.38
C ASP A 364 -0.97 -3.11 -16.69
N GLY A 365 -0.18 -2.68 -15.70
CA GLY A 365 -0.34 -1.39 -15.00
C GLY A 365 -1.35 -1.39 -13.85
N ALA A 366 -2.12 -2.47 -13.67
CA ALA A 366 -3.13 -2.53 -12.61
C ALA A 366 -2.52 -2.70 -11.21
N SER A 367 -3.19 -2.16 -10.19
CA SER A 367 -2.77 -2.28 -8.79
C SER A 367 -3.61 -3.29 -8.03
N HIS A 368 -2.97 -4.17 -7.27
CA HIS A 368 -3.69 -5.10 -6.41
C HIS A 368 -4.28 -4.42 -5.17
N GLU A 369 -3.82 -3.22 -4.81
CA GLU A 369 -4.24 -2.46 -3.63
C GLU A 369 -5.36 -1.44 -3.93
N GLY A 370 -5.88 -1.40 -5.16
CA GLY A 370 -6.90 -0.42 -5.57
C GLY A 370 -6.32 0.89 -6.07
N ILE A 371 -7.18 1.88 -6.31
CA ILE A 371 -6.81 3.15 -6.97
C ILE A 371 -6.01 4.07 -6.07
N ASN A 372 -6.41 4.24 -4.80
CA ASN A 372 -5.69 5.14 -3.90
C ASN A 372 -4.27 4.67 -3.58
N TYR A 373 -4.08 3.37 -3.41
CA TYR A 373 -2.75 2.80 -3.22
C TYR A 373 -1.98 2.61 -4.54
N TRP A 374 -2.66 2.57 -5.70
CA TRP A 374 -1.98 2.83 -6.98
C TRP A 374 -1.35 4.22 -6.99
N GLY A 375 -2.13 5.27 -6.69
CA GLY A 375 -1.66 6.65 -6.66
C GLY A 375 -0.50 6.85 -5.68
N PHE A 376 -0.68 6.37 -4.44
CA PHE A 376 0.35 6.46 -3.40
C PHE A 376 1.62 5.64 -3.73
N GLY A 377 1.46 4.47 -4.34
CA GLY A 377 2.58 3.62 -4.74
C GLY A 377 3.36 4.20 -5.92
N ILE A 378 2.67 4.56 -7.01
CA ILE A 378 3.31 5.07 -8.23
C ILE A 378 3.95 6.44 -8.00
N GLU A 379 3.38 7.27 -7.13
CA GLU A 379 4.00 8.51 -6.67
C GLU A 379 5.41 8.26 -6.12
N SER A 380 5.58 7.32 -5.19
CA SER A 380 6.88 7.01 -4.60
C SER A 380 7.88 6.51 -5.64
N LEU A 381 7.42 5.70 -6.60
CA LEU A 381 8.26 5.23 -7.70
C LEU A 381 8.70 6.37 -8.63
N LEU A 382 7.76 7.25 -9.02
CA LEU A 382 8.04 8.41 -9.87
C LEU A 382 8.93 9.41 -9.16
N ARG A 383 8.68 9.71 -7.88
CA ARG A 383 9.51 10.61 -7.08
C ARG A 383 10.96 10.12 -7.01
N TYR A 384 11.17 8.83 -6.75
CA TYR A 384 12.52 8.28 -6.79
C TYR A 384 13.16 8.45 -8.18
N HIS A 385 12.52 7.90 -9.22
CA HIS A 385 13.12 7.83 -10.54
C HIS A 385 13.30 9.20 -11.21
N LEU A 386 12.34 10.12 -11.08
CA LEU A 386 12.47 11.50 -11.56
C LEU A 386 13.45 12.31 -10.69
N GLY A 387 13.53 12.01 -9.39
CA GLY A 387 14.50 12.62 -8.48
C GLY A 387 15.94 12.34 -8.86
N VAL A 388 16.25 11.09 -9.25
CA VAL A 388 17.60 10.68 -9.70
C VAL A 388 17.85 10.85 -11.20
N ALA A 389 16.81 11.14 -12.00
CA ALA A 389 16.88 11.22 -13.45
C ALA A 389 17.97 12.15 -14.02
N PRO A 390 18.28 13.32 -13.41
CA PRO A 390 19.36 14.18 -13.92
C PRO A 390 20.71 13.46 -14.07
N ALA A 391 21.00 12.48 -13.20
CA ALA A 391 22.23 11.68 -13.25
C ALA A 391 22.02 10.29 -13.87
N MET A 392 20.91 9.63 -13.56
CA MET A 392 20.67 8.22 -13.93
C MET A 392 19.85 8.03 -15.21
N GLY A 393 19.16 9.07 -15.69
CA GLY A 393 18.20 8.96 -16.79
C GLY A 393 16.91 8.22 -16.37
N LEU A 394 16.05 7.94 -17.37
CA LEU A 394 14.71 7.37 -17.16
C LEU A 394 14.50 6.03 -17.86
N GLU A 395 15.54 5.42 -18.42
CA GLU A 395 15.42 4.20 -19.23
C GLU A 395 14.73 3.05 -18.46
N ARG A 396 15.04 2.89 -17.17
CA ARG A 396 14.41 1.88 -16.32
C ARG A 396 12.89 2.05 -16.19
N VAL A 397 12.40 3.29 -16.18
CA VAL A 397 10.96 3.59 -16.12
C VAL A 397 10.37 3.40 -17.51
N LYS A 398 10.99 3.98 -18.54
CA LYS A 398 10.52 3.90 -19.93
C LYS A 398 10.36 2.47 -20.42
N SER A 399 11.25 1.56 -20.02
CA SER A 399 11.22 0.15 -20.42
C SER A 399 10.33 -0.74 -19.53
N ASN A 400 9.71 -0.20 -18.48
CA ASN A 400 8.94 -1.01 -17.54
C ASN A 400 7.44 -1.09 -17.95
N PRO A 401 6.88 -2.30 -18.14
CA PRO A 401 5.49 -2.45 -18.60
C PRO A 401 4.44 -1.88 -17.63
N TYR A 402 4.64 -2.00 -16.31
CA TYR A 402 3.71 -1.41 -15.34
C TYR A 402 3.61 0.10 -15.53
N MET A 403 4.76 0.77 -15.69
CA MET A 403 4.82 2.22 -15.89
C MET A 403 4.20 2.65 -17.21
N GLN A 404 4.43 1.89 -18.29
CA GLN A 404 3.83 2.15 -19.62
C GLN A 404 2.30 2.08 -19.61
N HIS A 405 1.71 1.18 -18.80
CA HIS A 405 0.28 0.95 -18.78
C HIS A 405 -0.46 1.62 -17.60
N ALA A 406 0.26 2.31 -16.71
CA ALA A 406 -0.31 2.92 -15.52
C ALA A 406 -1.40 3.97 -15.83
N ALA A 407 -1.19 4.82 -16.84
CA ALA A 407 -2.18 5.82 -17.26
C ALA A 407 -3.44 5.16 -17.84
N LYS A 408 -3.28 4.11 -18.67
CA LYS A 408 -4.39 3.31 -19.18
C LYS A 408 -5.23 2.71 -18.04
N TYR A 409 -4.57 2.13 -17.04
CA TYR A 409 -5.26 1.60 -15.87
C TYR A 409 -6.09 2.68 -15.15
N ARG A 410 -5.49 3.84 -14.86
CA ARG A 410 -6.21 4.94 -14.20
C ARG A 410 -7.36 5.51 -15.04
N LEU A 411 -7.22 5.55 -16.36
CA LEU A 411 -8.26 6.00 -17.30
C LEU A 411 -9.51 5.11 -17.21
N HIS A 412 -9.35 3.80 -17.36
CA HIS A 412 -10.48 2.87 -17.33
C HIS A 412 -11.14 2.73 -15.96
N ALA A 413 -10.38 3.02 -14.90
CA ALA A 413 -10.83 3.01 -13.52
C ALA A 413 -11.54 4.31 -13.06
N ALA A 414 -11.50 5.38 -13.87
CA ALA A 414 -12.31 6.58 -13.61
C ALA A 414 -13.79 6.23 -13.78
N LEU A 415 -14.69 6.86 -13.04
CA LEU A 415 -16.12 6.83 -13.38
C LEU A 415 -16.43 7.88 -14.46
N PRO A 416 -17.58 7.78 -15.16
CA PRO A 416 -18.10 8.87 -15.98
C PRO A 416 -18.09 10.20 -15.18
N GLY A 417 -17.68 11.30 -15.83
CA GLY A 417 -17.46 12.59 -15.15
C GLY A 417 -16.08 12.78 -14.51
N TYR A 418 -15.24 11.73 -14.44
CA TYR A 418 -13.82 11.75 -14.03
C TYR A 418 -13.50 12.26 -12.62
N ARG A 419 -14.49 12.78 -11.89
CA ARG A 419 -14.39 13.20 -10.49
C ARG A 419 -13.98 12.01 -9.60
N ASP A 420 -14.66 10.88 -9.82
CA ASP A 420 -14.57 9.70 -8.98
C ASP A 420 -13.92 8.52 -9.72
N ASN A 421 -13.58 7.48 -8.97
CA ASN A 421 -12.98 6.23 -9.44
C ASN A 421 -13.69 5.02 -8.83
N VAL A 422 -13.42 3.85 -9.39
CA VAL A 422 -13.80 2.57 -8.79
C VAL A 422 -13.23 2.42 -7.38
N ASP A 423 -14.02 1.86 -6.47
CA ASP A 423 -13.73 1.69 -5.04
C ASP A 423 -13.56 0.21 -4.65
N TYR A 424 -12.68 -0.51 -5.36
CA TYR A 424 -12.28 -1.87 -4.97
C TYR A 424 -10.99 -1.87 -4.13
N ALA A 425 -10.78 -2.93 -3.34
CA ALA A 425 -9.72 -2.99 -2.34
C ALA A 425 -9.85 -1.85 -1.30
N ASP A 426 -8.78 -1.48 -0.58
CA ASP A 426 -8.79 -0.34 0.34
C ASP A 426 -8.78 1.02 -0.42
N ALA A 427 -9.82 1.29 -1.22
CA ALA A 427 -9.96 2.51 -2.01
C ALA A 427 -11.31 3.21 -1.74
N PRO A 428 -11.35 4.50 -1.35
CA PRO A 428 -12.52 5.35 -1.55
C PRO A 428 -12.78 5.61 -3.05
N ARG A 429 -13.93 6.23 -3.34
CA ARG A 429 -14.32 6.68 -4.69
C ARG A 429 -13.55 7.90 -5.21
N PHE A 430 -12.67 8.49 -4.41
CA PHE A 430 -11.91 9.68 -4.79
C PHE A 430 -10.46 9.55 -4.41
N GLU A 431 -9.58 10.24 -5.13
CA GLU A 431 -8.15 10.22 -4.83
C GLU A 431 -7.75 11.17 -3.70
N TRP A 432 -6.82 10.72 -2.83
CA TRP A 432 -6.39 11.50 -1.66
C TRP A 432 -5.62 12.76 -2.05
N HIS A 433 -4.63 12.61 -2.92
CA HIS A 433 -3.72 13.70 -3.31
C HIS A 433 -4.04 14.29 -4.68
N GLY A 434 -4.94 13.67 -5.44
CA GLY A 434 -5.18 13.99 -6.86
C GLY A 434 -4.09 13.38 -7.75
N PRO A 435 -4.41 12.67 -8.84
CA PRO A 435 -3.38 12.01 -9.65
C PRO A 435 -2.78 12.93 -10.73
N GLY A 436 -3.05 14.23 -10.71
CA GLY A 436 -2.69 15.16 -11.78
C GLY A 436 -1.19 15.16 -12.09
N TYR A 437 -0.34 15.38 -11.09
CA TYR A 437 1.11 15.36 -11.25
C TYR A 437 1.64 13.99 -11.68
N ILE A 438 1.08 12.89 -11.17
CA ILE A 438 1.42 11.53 -11.59
C ILE A 438 1.15 11.36 -13.09
N LEU A 439 -0.05 11.72 -13.53
CA LEU A 439 -0.47 11.61 -14.93
C LEU A 439 0.35 12.53 -15.84
N ARG A 440 0.71 13.75 -15.40
CA ARG A 440 1.61 14.64 -16.15
C ARG A 440 3.03 14.11 -16.25
N ALA A 441 3.55 13.45 -15.20
CA ALA A 441 4.82 12.74 -15.28
C ALA A 441 4.77 11.60 -16.30
N LEU A 442 3.72 10.78 -16.29
CA LEU A 442 3.53 9.71 -17.27
C LEU A 442 3.39 10.28 -18.69
N ALA A 443 2.59 11.35 -18.86
CA ALA A 443 2.44 12.07 -20.11
C ALA A 443 3.79 12.54 -20.66
N ARG A 444 4.62 13.16 -19.82
CA ARG A 444 5.98 13.58 -20.20
C ARG A 444 6.88 12.40 -20.56
N ILE A 445 6.90 11.34 -19.76
CA ILE A 445 7.80 10.19 -19.94
C ILE A 445 7.50 9.45 -21.24
N TYR A 446 6.20 9.28 -21.55
CA TYR A 446 5.71 8.47 -22.66
C TYR A 446 5.18 9.28 -23.85
N GLN A 447 5.18 10.62 -23.75
CA GLN A 447 4.56 11.52 -24.74
C GLN A 447 3.08 11.19 -24.96
N ASP A 448 2.37 10.92 -23.85
CA ASP A 448 0.98 10.47 -23.83
C ASP A 448 0.03 11.66 -23.59
N GLY A 449 -0.61 12.13 -24.67
CA GLY A 449 -1.59 13.22 -24.60
C GLY A 449 -2.89 12.85 -23.88
N VAL A 450 -3.23 11.56 -23.80
CA VAL A 450 -4.42 11.09 -23.08
C VAL A 450 -4.19 11.14 -21.58
N ALA A 451 -2.99 10.78 -21.12
CA ALA A 451 -2.59 10.96 -19.73
C ALA A 451 -2.64 12.45 -19.33
N GLN A 452 -2.17 13.35 -20.21
CA GLN A 452 -2.26 14.79 -20.00
C GLN A 452 -3.71 15.27 -19.90
N TRP A 453 -4.57 14.86 -20.84
CA TRP A 453 -5.99 15.18 -20.83
C TRP A 453 -6.71 14.65 -19.58
N LEU A 454 -6.38 13.44 -19.14
CA LEU A 454 -6.98 12.84 -17.96
C LEU A 454 -6.62 13.62 -16.69
N ALA A 455 -5.37 14.08 -16.58
CA ALA A 455 -4.94 14.95 -15.48
C ALA A 455 -5.80 16.22 -15.41
N ASP A 456 -5.96 16.89 -16.56
CA ASP A 456 -6.71 18.15 -16.65
C ASP A 456 -8.22 17.93 -16.41
N SER A 457 -8.78 16.81 -16.88
CA SER A 457 -10.19 16.44 -16.71
C SER A 457 -10.55 16.13 -15.25
N ILE A 458 -9.72 15.32 -14.56
CA ILE A 458 -9.91 15.01 -13.14
C ILE A 458 -9.84 16.29 -12.30
N GLU A 459 -8.87 17.15 -12.56
CA GLU A 459 -8.75 18.41 -11.83
C GLU A 459 -9.93 19.34 -12.05
N ALA A 460 -10.38 19.49 -13.30
CA ALA A 460 -11.53 20.32 -13.63
C ALA A 460 -12.79 19.80 -12.94
N ALA A 461 -13.00 18.48 -12.93
CA ALA A 461 -14.12 17.84 -12.25
C ALA A 461 -14.08 18.08 -10.72
N ARG A 462 -12.93 17.88 -10.08
CA ARG A 462 -12.76 18.09 -8.63
C ARG A 462 -12.78 19.55 -8.22
N ALA A 463 -12.42 20.48 -9.12
CA ALA A 463 -12.55 21.91 -8.86
C ALA A 463 -14.02 22.35 -8.87
N ARG A 464 -14.86 21.75 -9.74
CA ARG A 464 -16.31 21.98 -9.75
C ARG A 464 -17.00 21.36 -8.55
N ASP A 465 -16.56 20.17 -8.16
CA ASP A 465 -17.22 19.38 -7.13
C ASP A 465 -16.19 18.66 -6.22
N PRO A 466 -15.65 19.37 -5.21
CA PRO A 466 -14.61 18.85 -4.35
C PRO A 466 -15.04 17.63 -3.53
N ALA A 467 -14.13 16.68 -3.35
CA ALA A 467 -14.34 15.59 -2.39
C ALA A 467 -14.36 16.13 -0.94
N PRO A 468 -15.13 15.52 -0.02
CA PRO A 468 -15.11 15.91 1.39
C PRO A 468 -13.68 15.92 1.95
N GLY A 469 -13.25 17.05 2.51
CA GLY A 469 -11.92 17.19 3.10
C GLY A 469 -10.76 17.40 2.11
N SER A 470 -11.04 17.50 0.80
CA SER A 470 -10.05 17.88 -0.22
C SER A 470 -9.95 19.41 -0.33
N ASP A 471 -8.77 19.91 -0.68
CA ASP A 471 -8.53 21.31 -1.07
C ASP A 471 -8.92 21.60 -2.54
N GLY A 472 -9.60 20.65 -3.22
CA GLY A 472 -10.08 20.79 -4.58
C GLY A 472 -9.24 19.99 -5.58
N ALA A 473 -8.51 20.69 -6.46
CA ALA A 473 -7.81 20.09 -7.59
C ALA A 473 -6.71 19.07 -7.20
N GLY A 474 -6.15 19.14 -5.98
CA GLY A 474 -5.05 18.26 -5.57
C GLY A 474 -3.76 18.53 -6.34
N LEU A 475 -3.45 19.81 -6.58
CA LEU A 475 -2.20 20.20 -7.22
C LEU A 475 -1.03 20.08 -6.24
N SER A 476 0.12 19.66 -6.76
CA SER A 476 1.34 19.46 -5.99
C SER A 476 2.52 20.25 -6.57
N TRP A 477 3.61 20.39 -5.81
CA TRP A 477 4.84 21.05 -6.30
C TRP A 477 5.44 20.32 -7.51
N GLU A 478 5.19 19.02 -7.63
CA GLU A 478 5.59 18.19 -8.75
C GLU A 478 4.93 18.62 -10.07
N ASP A 479 3.72 19.18 -10.06
CA ASP A 479 3.05 19.66 -11.27
C ASP A 479 3.90 20.70 -12.01
N LEU A 480 4.50 21.62 -11.24
CA LEU A 480 5.41 22.64 -11.77
C LEU A 480 6.64 22.02 -12.45
N LEU A 481 7.12 20.88 -11.95
CA LEU A 481 8.34 20.25 -12.44
C LEU A 481 8.08 19.29 -13.61
N TRP A 482 6.99 18.52 -13.52
CA TRP A 482 6.73 17.35 -14.33
C TRP A 482 5.85 17.63 -15.54
N TYR A 483 5.10 18.73 -15.55
CA TYR A 483 4.40 19.18 -16.74
C TYR A 483 5.37 19.45 -17.91
N ASP A 484 5.02 18.92 -19.08
CA ASP A 484 5.73 19.11 -20.33
C ASP A 484 4.81 19.82 -21.34
N PRO A 485 5.05 21.12 -21.63
CA PRO A 485 4.20 21.88 -22.54
C PRO A 485 4.25 21.38 -23.99
N ALA A 486 5.17 20.48 -24.34
CA ALA A 486 5.20 19.85 -25.66
C ALA A 486 4.15 18.75 -25.82
N VAL A 487 3.59 18.24 -24.72
CA VAL A 487 2.55 17.20 -24.75
C VAL A 487 1.18 17.86 -24.69
N GLY A 488 0.49 17.93 -25.84
CA GLY A 488 -0.89 18.41 -25.91
C GLY A 488 -1.86 17.40 -25.32
N ALA A 489 -2.89 17.91 -24.62
CA ALA A 489 -4.00 17.07 -24.16
C ALA A 489 -4.77 16.50 -25.36
N VAL A 490 -5.05 15.19 -25.32
CA VAL A 490 -5.81 14.45 -26.33
C VAL A 490 -6.94 13.71 -25.64
N GLU A 491 -8.19 13.98 -26.06
CA GLU A 491 -9.36 13.30 -25.51
C GLU A 491 -9.30 11.79 -25.83
N PRO A 492 -9.89 10.92 -24.98
CA PRO A 492 -9.86 9.47 -25.19
C PRO A 492 -10.83 8.98 -26.27
N ASP A 493 -11.44 9.90 -27.04
CA ASP A 493 -12.33 9.57 -28.14
C ASP A 493 -11.66 8.62 -29.14
N GLY A 494 -12.37 7.55 -29.49
CA GLY A 494 -11.85 6.50 -30.37
C GLY A 494 -10.91 5.49 -29.68
N LEU A 495 -10.54 5.67 -28.40
CA LEU A 495 -9.89 4.61 -27.63
C LEU A 495 -10.88 3.48 -27.31
N PRO A 496 -10.40 2.23 -27.13
CA PRO A 496 -11.23 1.14 -26.68
C PRO A 496 -11.97 1.51 -25.39
N THR A 497 -13.29 1.36 -25.36
CA THR A 497 -14.10 1.64 -24.18
C THR A 497 -14.05 0.52 -23.14
N ASN A 498 -13.19 -0.47 -23.35
CA ASN A 498 -13.02 -1.61 -22.49
C ASN A 498 -11.54 -1.96 -22.27
N ALA A 499 -11.23 -2.55 -21.11
CA ALA A 499 -9.92 -3.05 -20.80
C ALA A 499 -9.98 -4.25 -19.86
N LEU A 500 -9.30 -5.32 -20.27
CA LEU A 500 -8.99 -6.48 -19.44
C LEU A 500 -7.56 -6.34 -18.91
N PHE A 501 -7.42 -6.26 -17.59
CA PHE A 501 -6.15 -6.36 -16.86
C PHE A 501 -6.03 -7.78 -16.33
N ASP A 502 -5.53 -8.65 -17.22
CA ASP A 502 -5.54 -10.10 -17.05
C ASP A 502 -4.78 -10.57 -15.80
N ASN A 503 -3.71 -9.85 -15.41
CA ASN A 503 -2.90 -10.26 -14.26
C ASN A 503 -3.70 -10.32 -12.96
N LEU A 504 -4.61 -9.36 -12.74
CA LEU A 504 -5.49 -9.27 -11.57
C LEU A 504 -6.93 -9.69 -11.88
N GLY A 505 -7.19 -10.11 -13.14
CA GLY A 505 -8.51 -10.43 -13.66
C GLY A 505 -9.51 -9.29 -13.48
N LEU A 506 -9.14 -8.06 -13.84
CA LEU A 506 -10.04 -6.90 -13.79
C LEU A 506 -10.57 -6.62 -15.19
N MET A 507 -11.88 -6.54 -15.33
CA MET A 507 -12.54 -6.10 -16.55
C MET A 507 -13.29 -4.80 -16.25
N MET A 508 -12.98 -3.76 -17.02
CA MET A 508 -13.67 -2.47 -16.95
C MET A 508 -14.17 -2.12 -18.34
N ALA A 509 -15.44 -1.77 -18.48
CA ALA A 509 -16.05 -1.39 -19.75
C ALA A 509 -17.04 -0.22 -19.60
N ARG A 510 -17.23 0.54 -20.67
CA ARG A 510 -18.22 1.62 -20.81
C ARG A 510 -18.75 1.69 -22.24
N ASP A 511 -19.85 2.39 -22.45
CA ASP A 511 -20.42 2.68 -23.78
C ASP A 511 -19.81 3.91 -24.45
N GLY A 512 -19.22 4.83 -23.68
CA GLY A 512 -18.52 6.00 -24.21
C GLY A 512 -17.68 6.71 -23.15
N TRP A 513 -16.94 7.74 -23.54
CA TRP A 513 -16.10 8.53 -22.64
C TRP A 513 -16.79 9.80 -22.09
N GLY A 514 -18.07 10.01 -22.44
CA GLY A 514 -18.89 11.11 -21.94
C GLY A 514 -19.30 10.96 -20.47
N ASP A 515 -19.88 12.02 -19.92
CA ASP A 515 -20.33 12.09 -18.53
C ASP A 515 -21.60 11.27 -18.25
N ASP A 516 -22.37 10.96 -19.30
CA ASP A 516 -23.62 10.19 -19.26
C ASP A 516 -23.43 8.69 -19.51
N ALA A 517 -22.19 8.24 -19.72
CA ALA A 517 -21.86 6.86 -20.04
C ALA A 517 -22.32 5.87 -18.94
N ALA A 518 -22.73 4.67 -19.36
CA ALA A 518 -22.81 3.52 -18.47
C ALA A 518 -21.43 2.87 -18.35
N TRP A 519 -21.09 2.39 -17.15
CA TRP A 519 -19.80 1.79 -16.84
C TRP A 519 -19.96 0.56 -15.93
N VAL A 520 -19.21 -0.49 -16.23
CA VAL A 520 -19.22 -1.76 -15.48
C VAL A 520 -17.81 -2.14 -15.05
N PHE A 521 -17.71 -2.74 -13.86
CA PHE A 521 -16.50 -3.37 -13.34
C PHE A 521 -16.78 -4.81 -12.96
N PHE A 522 -15.81 -5.67 -13.27
CA PHE A 522 -15.78 -7.05 -12.81
C PHE A 522 -14.36 -7.44 -12.37
N LYS A 523 -14.27 -8.17 -11.25
CA LYS A 523 -13.01 -8.72 -10.73
C LYS A 523 -13.12 -10.23 -10.57
N GLY A 524 -12.26 -10.98 -11.24
CA GLY A 524 -12.26 -12.44 -11.24
C GLY A 524 -10.87 -13.07 -11.33
N GLY A 525 -9.83 -12.40 -10.82
CA GLY A 525 -8.45 -12.90 -10.82
C GLY A 525 -7.90 -13.24 -9.44
N SER A 526 -6.75 -13.91 -9.42
CA SER A 526 -6.03 -14.31 -8.21
C SER A 526 -5.70 -13.11 -7.29
N PRO A 527 -5.77 -13.26 -5.95
CA PRO A 527 -5.30 -12.23 -5.02
C PRO A 527 -3.82 -11.87 -5.29
N GLY A 528 -3.53 -10.58 -5.49
CA GLY A 528 -2.17 -10.11 -5.80
C GLY A 528 -1.70 -10.35 -7.24
N GLY A 529 -2.45 -11.12 -8.02
CA GLY A 529 -2.21 -11.40 -9.42
C GLY A 529 -1.20 -12.52 -9.69
N ASP A 530 -1.30 -13.10 -10.88
CA ASP A 530 -0.52 -14.29 -11.26
C ASP A 530 0.96 -13.99 -11.48
N HIS A 531 1.31 -12.77 -11.88
CA HIS A 531 2.70 -12.33 -12.10
C HIS A 531 3.49 -12.33 -10.80
N ALA A 532 2.96 -11.71 -9.75
CA ALA A 532 3.57 -11.72 -8.42
C ALA A 532 3.75 -13.15 -7.91
N ARG A 533 2.71 -13.98 -8.05
CA ARG A 533 2.73 -15.39 -7.64
C ARG A 533 3.79 -16.22 -8.38
N LYS A 534 3.97 -16.01 -9.69
CA LYS A 534 5.04 -16.65 -10.49
C LYS A 534 6.44 -16.30 -9.98
N HIS A 535 6.59 -15.11 -9.40
CA HIS A 535 7.81 -14.67 -8.73
C HIS A 535 7.89 -15.07 -7.24
N GLY A 536 6.94 -15.87 -6.74
CA GLY A 536 6.91 -16.31 -5.35
C GLY A 536 6.48 -15.23 -4.35
N MET A 537 5.94 -14.12 -4.84
CA MET A 537 5.43 -13.01 -4.04
C MET A 537 3.92 -13.17 -3.82
N TYR A 538 3.48 -12.93 -2.60
CA TYR A 538 2.08 -13.04 -2.18
C TYR A 538 1.74 -11.77 -1.41
N PRO A 539 1.46 -10.65 -2.11
CA PRO A 539 1.11 -9.41 -1.43
C PRO A 539 -0.18 -9.60 -0.61
N GLY A 540 -0.29 -8.81 0.45
CA GLY A 540 -1.45 -8.80 1.34
C GLY A 540 -1.90 -7.37 1.62
N SER A 541 -2.35 -7.11 2.85
CA SER A 541 -2.73 -5.78 3.34
C SER A 541 -4.05 -5.27 2.76
N HIS A 542 -3.99 -4.57 1.62
CA HIS A 542 -5.07 -3.72 1.09
C HIS A 542 -6.02 -4.46 0.14
N ILE A 543 -5.69 -5.70 -0.25
CA ILE A 543 -6.54 -6.58 -1.07
C ILE A 543 -7.81 -6.95 -0.31
N HIS A 544 -8.91 -7.22 -1.02
CA HIS A 544 -10.15 -7.72 -0.42
C HIS A 544 -10.47 -9.17 -0.86
N PRO A 545 -11.24 -9.92 -0.06
CA PRO A 545 -11.79 -11.24 -0.43
C PRO A 545 -12.99 -11.09 -1.39
N ASP A 546 -12.76 -10.52 -2.57
CA ASP A 546 -13.76 -9.98 -3.49
C ASP A 546 -13.72 -10.64 -4.90
N ALA A 547 -13.19 -11.86 -5.02
CA ALA A 547 -13.18 -12.56 -6.30
C ALA A 547 -14.62 -12.85 -6.76
N GLY A 548 -14.97 -12.40 -7.95
CA GLY A 548 -16.31 -12.40 -8.51
C GLY A 548 -17.05 -11.06 -8.39
N GLN A 549 -16.44 -10.04 -7.77
CA GLN A 549 -17.09 -8.76 -7.55
C GLN A 549 -17.53 -8.10 -8.86
N VAL A 550 -18.71 -7.49 -8.84
CA VAL A 550 -19.32 -6.77 -9.96
C VAL A 550 -19.91 -5.46 -9.47
N MET A 551 -19.75 -4.39 -10.25
CA MET A 551 -20.30 -3.06 -9.97
C MET A 551 -20.84 -2.44 -11.25
N LEU A 552 -21.83 -1.55 -11.13
CA LEU A 552 -22.49 -0.89 -12.25
C LEU A 552 -22.80 0.57 -11.92
N TRP A 553 -22.32 1.46 -12.78
CA TRP A 553 -22.70 2.87 -12.85
C TRP A 553 -23.51 3.10 -14.12
N ALA A 554 -24.70 3.67 -14.00
CA ALA A 554 -25.54 4.09 -15.12
C ALA A 554 -26.55 5.14 -14.64
N ASP A 555 -27.14 5.92 -15.56
CA ASP A 555 -28.09 6.99 -15.19
C ASP A 555 -27.48 8.01 -14.19
N GLY A 556 -26.19 8.30 -14.37
CA GLY A 556 -25.43 9.25 -13.55
C GLY A 556 -25.25 8.85 -12.08
N ARG A 557 -25.39 7.56 -11.74
CA ARG A 557 -25.27 7.06 -10.37
C ARG A 557 -24.84 5.60 -10.29
N TRP A 558 -24.52 5.16 -9.07
CA TRP A 558 -24.35 3.74 -8.76
C TRP A 558 -25.70 3.02 -8.76
N LEU A 559 -25.81 1.95 -9.55
CA LEU A 559 -26.92 0.99 -9.47
C LEU A 559 -26.52 -0.26 -8.69
N LEU A 560 -25.25 -0.64 -8.77
CA LEU A 560 -24.63 -1.70 -7.97
C LEU A 560 -23.25 -1.24 -7.51
N ASN A 561 -23.00 -1.21 -6.21
CA ASN A 561 -21.78 -0.65 -5.62
C ASN A 561 -21.06 -1.63 -4.67
N ASP A 562 -19.91 -1.21 -4.17
CA ASP A 562 -19.14 -1.85 -3.09
C ASP A 562 -19.24 -1.05 -1.78
N ASP A 563 -18.87 -1.68 -0.68
CA ASP A 563 -18.65 -1.01 0.61
C ASP A 563 -17.37 -0.15 0.62
N GLY A 564 -16.47 -0.36 -0.34
CA GLY A 564 -15.22 0.39 -0.51
C GLY A 564 -14.26 0.14 0.65
N TYR A 565 -13.65 1.21 1.15
CA TYR A 565 -12.63 1.11 2.20
C TYR A 565 -13.20 0.79 3.59
N VAL A 566 -13.30 -0.51 3.90
CA VAL A 566 -13.68 -1.05 5.22
C VAL A 566 -12.46 -1.50 6.03
N LEU A 567 -12.57 -1.45 7.37
CA LEU A 567 -11.50 -1.96 8.22
C LEU A 567 -11.47 -3.49 8.18
N LEU A 568 -12.63 -4.14 8.37
CA LEU A 568 -12.71 -5.60 8.44
C LEU A 568 -13.12 -6.17 7.09
N LYS A 569 -12.21 -6.94 6.48
CA LYS A 569 -12.36 -7.44 5.12
C LYS A 569 -13.12 -8.77 5.12
N ARG A 570 -14.31 -8.81 4.52
CA ARG A 570 -15.14 -10.02 4.43
C ARG A 570 -15.74 -10.16 3.04
N ALA A 571 -15.92 -11.39 2.57
CA ALA A 571 -16.64 -11.62 1.31
C ALA A 571 -18.07 -11.04 1.36
N ALA A 572 -18.67 -10.98 2.55
CA ALA A 572 -20.01 -10.45 2.77
C ALA A 572 -20.15 -8.92 2.54
N ASN A 573 -19.05 -8.20 2.35
CA ASN A 573 -19.03 -6.76 2.03
C ASN A 573 -19.08 -6.50 0.51
N HIS A 574 -19.08 -7.58 -0.28
CA HIS A 574 -18.95 -7.54 -1.74
C HIS A 574 -20.16 -8.23 -2.39
N ASN A 575 -20.38 -7.99 -3.68
CA ASN A 575 -21.46 -8.61 -4.46
C ASN A 575 -21.07 -10.04 -4.88
N VAL A 576 -20.72 -10.87 -3.91
CA VAL A 576 -20.25 -12.27 -4.09
C VAL A 576 -21.09 -13.22 -3.25
N ILE A 577 -20.82 -14.52 -3.33
CA ILE A 577 -21.55 -15.54 -2.55
C ILE A 577 -20.83 -15.91 -1.25
N THR A 578 -21.59 -16.43 -0.28
CA THR A 578 -21.03 -17.22 0.82
C THR A 578 -21.66 -18.61 0.83
N ILE A 579 -20.90 -19.63 1.24
CA ILE A 579 -21.34 -21.03 1.23
C ILE A 579 -21.29 -21.56 2.66
N ASN A 580 -22.43 -21.99 3.20
CA ASN A 580 -22.56 -22.42 4.59
C ASN A 580 -22.01 -21.37 5.60
N GLY A 581 -22.18 -20.09 5.29
CA GLY A 581 -21.65 -18.98 6.09
C GLY A 581 -20.13 -18.77 5.98
N VAL A 582 -19.45 -19.47 5.06
CA VAL A 582 -18.01 -19.32 4.79
C VAL A 582 -17.81 -18.45 3.55
N GLY A 583 -16.97 -17.43 3.65
CA GLY A 583 -16.52 -16.60 2.53
C GLY A 583 -15.18 -17.06 1.96
N GLN A 584 -14.45 -16.13 1.34
CA GLN A 584 -13.24 -16.42 0.58
C GLN A 584 -11.99 -16.51 1.49
N LEU A 585 -10.93 -17.13 0.98
CA LEU A 585 -9.63 -17.17 1.63
C LEU A 585 -9.07 -15.74 1.81
N GLY A 586 -8.47 -15.48 2.97
CA GLY A 586 -7.88 -14.18 3.31
C GLY A 586 -8.84 -13.21 4.01
N GLU A 587 -10.10 -13.59 4.21
CA GLU A 587 -11.09 -12.78 4.95
C GLU A 587 -10.94 -12.86 6.48
N GLY A 588 -11.62 -11.94 7.17
CA GLY A 588 -11.89 -12.01 8.62
C GLY A 588 -10.98 -11.15 9.49
N GLU A 589 -10.05 -10.42 8.89
CA GLU A 589 -9.07 -9.58 9.58
C GLU A 589 -9.01 -8.16 8.98
N LYS A 590 -8.32 -7.26 9.69
CA LYS A 590 -8.09 -5.88 9.23
C LYS A 590 -7.36 -5.84 7.88
N TRP A 591 -6.40 -6.74 7.74
CA TRP A 591 -5.54 -6.89 6.58
C TRP A 591 -5.85 -8.22 5.93
N PHE A 592 -5.81 -8.27 4.59
CA PHE A 592 -5.97 -9.53 3.88
C PHE A 592 -4.95 -10.56 4.35
N ASP A 593 -5.42 -11.73 4.81
CA ASP A 593 -4.53 -12.81 5.25
C ASP A 593 -3.96 -13.55 4.03
N TRP A 594 -2.90 -12.97 3.47
CA TRP A 594 -2.15 -13.54 2.36
C TRP A 594 -1.58 -14.93 2.68
N LYS A 595 -1.35 -15.26 3.96
CA LYS A 595 -0.83 -16.59 4.34
C LYS A 595 -1.93 -17.64 4.21
N ALA A 596 -3.14 -17.32 4.67
CA ALA A 596 -4.31 -18.19 4.45
C ALA A 596 -4.58 -18.37 2.96
N ALA A 597 -4.57 -17.27 2.19
CA ALA A 597 -4.73 -17.31 0.74
C ALA A 597 -3.67 -18.19 0.07
N ARG A 598 -2.38 -17.97 0.35
CA ARG A 598 -1.29 -18.78 -0.20
C ARG A 598 -1.39 -20.26 0.20
N ASN A 599 -1.65 -20.55 1.47
CA ASN A 599 -1.67 -21.93 1.97
C ASN A 599 -2.90 -22.70 1.45
N GLY A 600 -4.01 -22.01 1.21
CA GLY A 600 -5.23 -22.55 0.60
C GLY A 600 -5.21 -22.54 -0.93
N ASP A 601 -4.12 -22.09 -1.54
CA ASP A 601 -3.96 -21.91 -2.99
C ASP A 601 -5.06 -21.04 -3.61
N ALA A 602 -5.38 -19.90 -3.00
CA ALA A 602 -6.41 -18.98 -3.47
C ALA A 602 -6.14 -18.53 -4.91
N HIS A 603 -7.08 -18.80 -5.82
CA HIS A 603 -7.00 -18.38 -7.21
C HIS A 603 -8.39 -18.19 -7.82
N ALA A 604 -8.48 -17.32 -8.80
CA ALA A 604 -9.65 -17.12 -9.63
C ALA A 604 -9.15 -16.76 -11.03
N ARG A 605 -9.95 -17.04 -12.06
CA ARG A 605 -9.55 -16.75 -13.43
C ARG A 605 -10.73 -16.36 -14.30
N ILE A 606 -10.55 -15.31 -15.09
CA ILE A 606 -11.39 -15.02 -16.25
C ILE A 606 -11.10 -16.08 -17.33
N ILE A 607 -12.10 -16.89 -17.63
CA ILE A 607 -12.02 -17.98 -18.62
C ILE A 607 -12.56 -17.56 -19.98
N ARG A 608 -13.36 -16.49 -20.05
CA ARG A 608 -13.89 -15.92 -21.29
C ARG A 608 -14.04 -14.41 -21.18
N ALA A 609 -13.63 -13.68 -22.20
CA ALA A 609 -13.82 -12.23 -22.31
C ALA A 609 -14.05 -11.88 -23.79
N GLU A 610 -15.21 -11.34 -24.12
CA GLU A 610 -15.65 -11.13 -25.51
C GLU A 610 -16.37 -9.77 -25.65
N SER A 611 -16.13 -9.05 -26.74
CA SER A 611 -16.91 -7.86 -27.09
C SER A 611 -18.27 -8.26 -27.67
N LEU A 612 -19.31 -7.51 -27.32
CA LEU A 612 -20.68 -7.63 -27.82
C LEU A 612 -21.10 -6.32 -28.52
N GLY A 613 -20.32 -5.87 -29.50
CA GLY A 613 -20.47 -4.51 -30.03
C GLY A 613 -19.95 -3.49 -29.02
N GLN A 614 -20.78 -2.52 -28.62
CA GLN A 614 -20.46 -1.63 -27.48
C GLN A 614 -20.55 -2.33 -26.12
N GLY A 615 -21.16 -3.52 -26.07
CA GLY A 615 -21.23 -4.34 -24.87
C GLY A 615 -20.01 -5.23 -24.64
N TYR A 616 -20.01 -5.93 -23.51
CA TYR A 616 -18.96 -6.87 -23.14
C TYR A 616 -19.50 -8.06 -22.36
N LEU A 617 -18.92 -9.23 -22.61
CA LEU A 617 -19.16 -10.45 -21.84
C LEU A 617 -17.90 -10.87 -21.13
N THR A 618 -18.00 -11.22 -19.85
CA THR A 618 -16.90 -11.81 -19.07
C THR A 618 -17.41 -13.00 -18.29
N GLU A 619 -16.72 -14.14 -18.39
CA GLU A 619 -16.98 -15.33 -17.58
C GLU A 619 -15.74 -15.68 -16.77
N ALA A 620 -15.92 -15.99 -15.48
CA ALA A 620 -14.85 -16.42 -14.60
C ALA A 620 -15.20 -17.70 -13.84
N GLU A 621 -14.19 -18.50 -13.52
CA GLU A 621 -14.26 -19.57 -12.53
C GLU A 621 -13.64 -19.08 -11.21
N LEU A 622 -14.41 -19.19 -10.14
CA LEU A 622 -14.16 -18.49 -8.88
C LEU A 622 -14.05 -19.44 -7.67
N ALA A 623 -14.27 -20.74 -7.85
CA ALA A 623 -14.26 -21.69 -6.74
C ALA A 623 -12.91 -21.74 -5.99
N GLY A 624 -11.81 -21.53 -6.70
CA GLY A 624 -10.46 -21.48 -6.13
C GLY A 624 -10.24 -20.35 -5.11
N ALA A 625 -11.12 -19.34 -5.04
CA ALA A 625 -11.05 -18.29 -4.04
C ALA A 625 -11.54 -18.75 -2.65
N TYR A 626 -12.26 -19.87 -2.56
CA TYR A 626 -12.88 -20.35 -1.33
C TYR A 626 -12.06 -21.46 -0.67
N PRO A 627 -12.06 -21.55 0.67
CA PRO A 627 -11.42 -22.67 1.36
C PRO A 627 -12.17 -23.97 1.07
N ALA A 628 -11.46 -25.10 0.98
CA ALA A 628 -12.07 -26.42 0.71
C ALA A 628 -13.25 -26.77 1.65
N ARG A 629 -13.24 -26.28 2.90
CA ARG A 629 -14.33 -26.48 3.87
C ARG A 629 -15.67 -25.86 3.45
N ALA A 630 -15.65 -24.87 2.57
CA ALA A 630 -16.87 -24.29 1.99
C ALA A 630 -17.62 -25.33 1.15
N GLY A 631 -16.92 -26.30 0.57
CA GLY A 631 -17.49 -27.34 -0.28
C GLY A 631 -17.89 -26.83 -1.68
N LEU A 632 -17.32 -25.72 -2.14
CA LEU A 632 -17.56 -25.18 -3.46
C LEU A 632 -16.70 -25.94 -4.49
N ALA A 633 -17.34 -26.60 -5.46
CA ALA A 633 -16.66 -27.35 -6.52
C ALA A 633 -16.45 -26.52 -7.78
N SER A 634 -17.43 -25.68 -8.14
CA SER A 634 -17.34 -24.72 -9.24
C SER A 634 -18.27 -23.55 -8.97
N TRP A 635 -17.82 -22.36 -9.31
CA TRP A 635 -18.65 -21.17 -9.41
C TRP A 635 -18.26 -20.44 -10.69
N ARG A 636 -19.11 -20.59 -11.71
CA ARG A 636 -19.01 -19.81 -12.95
C ARG A 636 -19.91 -18.60 -12.88
N ARG A 637 -19.32 -17.41 -12.93
CA ARG A 637 -20.04 -16.14 -13.04
C ARG A 637 -19.85 -15.58 -14.44
N THR A 638 -20.93 -15.32 -15.14
CA THR A 638 -20.96 -14.58 -16.41
C THR A 638 -21.59 -13.21 -16.20
N VAL A 639 -20.86 -12.14 -16.53
CA VAL A 639 -21.38 -10.78 -16.61
C VAL A 639 -21.52 -10.43 -18.08
N ARG A 640 -22.73 -10.03 -18.49
CA ARG A 640 -23.05 -9.53 -19.82
C ARG A 640 -23.53 -8.10 -19.67
N PHE A 641 -22.76 -7.15 -20.19
CA PHE A 641 -23.06 -5.72 -20.20
C PHE A 641 -23.44 -5.32 -21.62
N GLU A 642 -24.67 -4.85 -21.82
CA GLU A 642 -25.24 -4.49 -23.12
C GLU A 642 -25.83 -3.08 -23.02
N PRO A 643 -24.97 -2.04 -23.01
CA PRO A 643 -25.41 -0.68 -22.76
C PRO A 643 -26.32 -0.13 -23.85
N GLU A 644 -26.21 -0.58 -25.11
CA GLU A 644 -27.16 -0.21 -26.17
C GLU A 644 -28.61 -0.67 -25.87
N GLN A 645 -28.75 -1.73 -25.09
CA GLN A 645 -30.04 -2.24 -24.61
C GLN A 645 -30.38 -1.69 -23.21
N HIS A 646 -29.57 -0.75 -22.70
CA HIS A 646 -29.59 -0.27 -21.33
C HIS A 646 -29.69 -1.41 -20.31
N SER A 647 -28.89 -2.47 -20.47
CA SER A 647 -28.99 -3.65 -19.63
C SER A 647 -27.66 -4.27 -19.20
N MET A 648 -27.70 -4.94 -18.05
CA MET A 648 -26.64 -5.81 -17.55
C MET A 648 -27.24 -7.08 -16.95
N GLN A 649 -26.67 -8.24 -17.27
CA GLN A 649 -27.02 -9.52 -16.66
C GLN A 649 -25.81 -10.12 -15.95
N VAL A 650 -26.01 -10.60 -14.72
CA VAL A 650 -25.07 -11.44 -13.97
C VAL A 650 -25.69 -12.82 -13.81
N GLU A 651 -25.04 -13.83 -14.36
CA GLU A 651 -25.46 -15.22 -14.30
C GLU A 651 -24.46 -16.04 -13.50
N ASP A 652 -24.95 -16.79 -12.52
CA ASP A 652 -24.13 -17.57 -11.60
C ASP A 652 -24.54 -19.04 -11.66
N ALA A 653 -23.65 -19.89 -12.13
CA ALA A 653 -23.79 -21.35 -12.08
C ALA A 653 -22.88 -21.93 -11.00
N ILE A 654 -23.47 -22.40 -9.91
CA ILE A 654 -22.77 -22.84 -8.71
C ILE A 654 -22.98 -24.33 -8.50
N THR A 655 -21.90 -25.06 -8.26
CA THR A 655 -21.92 -26.48 -7.90
C THR A 655 -21.14 -26.70 -6.60
N LEU A 656 -21.79 -27.34 -5.63
CA LEU A 656 -21.19 -27.77 -4.38
C LEU A 656 -20.84 -29.26 -4.43
N SER A 657 -19.81 -29.66 -3.70
CA SER A 657 -19.42 -31.07 -3.57
C SER A 657 -20.39 -31.90 -2.71
N ARG A 658 -21.27 -31.23 -1.97
CA ARG A 658 -22.37 -31.80 -1.17
C ARG A 658 -23.44 -30.75 -0.95
N ALA A 659 -24.68 -31.18 -0.72
CA ALA A 659 -25.79 -30.27 -0.47
C ALA A 659 -25.48 -29.28 0.68
N GLY A 660 -25.63 -27.99 0.42
CA GLY A 660 -25.31 -26.90 1.34
C GLY A 660 -26.13 -25.65 1.04
N THR A 661 -25.94 -24.61 1.85
CA THR A 661 -26.63 -23.32 1.69
C THR A 661 -25.73 -22.33 0.98
N ILE A 662 -26.29 -21.57 0.04
CA ILE A 662 -25.63 -20.50 -0.69
C ILE A 662 -26.37 -19.21 -0.36
N ARG A 663 -25.63 -18.20 0.09
CA ARG A 663 -26.15 -16.84 0.24
C ARG A 663 -25.56 -15.97 -0.85
N TYR A 664 -26.45 -15.36 -1.63
CA TYR A 664 -26.18 -14.43 -2.72
C TYR A 664 -26.36 -13.00 -2.24
N LEU A 665 -25.39 -12.13 -2.52
CA LEU A 665 -25.36 -10.75 -2.03
C LEU A 665 -25.25 -9.76 -3.18
N MET A 666 -26.06 -8.70 -3.13
CA MET A 666 -25.98 -7.54 -4.02
C MET A 666 -26.18 -6.26 -3.21
N HIS A 667 -25.26 -5.30 -3.31
CA HIS A 667 -25.24 -4.03 -2.60
C HIS A 667 -25.57 -2.88 -3.57
N MET A 668 -26.46 -2.00 -3.12
CA MET A 668 -27.06 -0.93 -3.92
C MET A 668 -27.06 0.38 -3.13
N ASP A 669 -27.22 1.49 -3.84
CA ASP A 669 -27.38 2.80 -3.21
C ASP A 669 -28.71 2.86 -2.42
N ARG A 670 -28.79 3.80 -1.48
CA ARG A 670 -29.95 4.02 -0.59
C ARG A 670 -31.23 4.38 -1.30
N ALA A 671 -31.15 4.79 -2.57
CA ALA A 671 -32.32 5.04 -3.40
C ALA A 671 -33.05 3.75 -3.80
N ALA A 672 -32.43 2.57 -3.62
CA ALA A 672 -33.03 1.32 -4.03
C ALA A 672 -34.21 0.91 -3.13
N ALA A 673 -35.23 0.32 -3.71
CA ALA A 673 -36.45 -0.12 -3.03
C ALA A 673 -36.96 -1.44 -3.63
N GLN A 674 -37.61 -2.27 -2.80
CA GLN A 674 -38.27 -3.48 -3.29
C GLN A 674 -39.59 -3.10 -3.96
N ALA A 675 -39.79 -3.56 -5.20
CA ALA A 675 -40.99 -3.27 -6.01
C ALA A 675 -41.90 -4.50 -6.22
N GLY A 676 -41.37 -5.70 -5.96
CA GLY A 676 -42.10 -6.97 -5.98
C GLY A 676 -41.29 -8.08 -5.30
N GLU A 677 -41.80 -9.32 -5.32
CA GLU A 677 -41.16 -10.45 -4.63
C GLU A 677 -39.68 -10.62 -5.04
N MET A 678 -39.41 -10.56 -6.34
CA MET A 678 -38.06 -10.69 -6.92
C MET A 678 -37.71 -9.52 -7.85
N THR A 679 -38.30 -8.35 -7.60
CA THR A 679 -38.15 -7.14 -8.41
C THR A 679 -37.80 -5.95 -7.53
N TYR A 680 -36.81 -5.18 -7.95
CA TYR A 680 -36.25 -4.08 -7.17
C TYR A 680 -36.12 -2.84 -8.06
N CYS A 681 -36.50 -1.67 -7.58
CA CYS A 681 -36.11 -0.41 -8.22
C CYS A 681 -34.74 -0.02 -7.66
N LEU A 682 -33.74 0.14 -8.53
CA LEU A 682 -32.40 0.59 -8.12
C LEU A 682 -32.31 2.12 -8.12
N SER A 683 -33.11 2.76 -8.97
CA SER A 683 -33.35 4.20 -9.01
C SER A 683 -34.78 4.45 -9.51
N SER A 684 -35.15 5.73 -9.71
CA SER A 684 -36.41 6.08 -10.37
C SER A 684 -36.49 5.60 -11.83
N ASN A 685 -35.35 5.34 -12.47
CA ASN A 685 -35.24 4.95 -13.90
C ASN A 685 -34.47 3.64 -14.09
N ALA A 686 -34.29 2.84 -13.04
CA ALA A 686 -33.56 1.59 -13.13
C ALA A 686 -34.24 0.53 -12.28
N ARG A 687 -34.30 -0.69 -12.82
CA ARG A 687 -34.90 -1.85 -12.15
C ARG A 687 -33.98 -3.05 -12.23
N ALA A 688 -34.16 -3.96 -11.29
CA ALA A 688 -33.53 -5.26 -11.30
C ALA A 688 -34.51 -6.39 -10.99
N THR A 689 -34.22 -7.57 -11.54
CA THR A 689 -34.95 -8.80 -11.26
C THR A 689 -33.98 -9.92 -10.90
N LEU A 690 -34.35 -10.75 -9.91
CA LEU A 690 -33.61 -11.95 -9.56
C LEU A 690 -34.40 -13.21 -9.95
N GLU A 691 -33.80 -14.08 -10.75
CA GLU A 691 -34.28 -15.44 -10.97
C GLU A 691 -33.34 -16.43 -10.28
N ALA A 692 -33.91 -17.51 -9.73
CA ALA A 692 -33.14 -18.54 -9.05
C ALA A 692 -33.72 -19.94 -9.33
N LYS A 693 -32.84 -20.90 -9.62
CA LYS A 693 -33.19 -22.31 -9.81
C LYS A 693 -32.16 -23.22 -9.11
N PRO A 694 -32.57 -24.07 -8.16
CA PRO A 694 -33.90 -24.21 -7.55
C PRO A 694 -34.40 -22.94 -6.86
N ALA A 695 -35.68 -22.94 -6.45
CA ALA A 695 -36.28 -21.82 -5.72
C ALA A 695 -35.55 -21.54 -4.40
N LEU A 696 -35.59 -20.28 -3.97
CA LEU A 696 -34.91 -19.81 -2.78
C LEU A 696 -35.69 -20.18 -1.52
N ALA A 697 -34.97 -20.40 -0.43
CA ALA A 697 -35.57 -20.57 0.89
C ALA A 697 -36.08 -19.23 1.44
N ARG A 698 -35.33 -18.14 1.20
CA ARG A 698 -35.68 -16.79 1.66
C ARG A 698 -34.91 -15.71 0.89
N THR A 699 -35.53 -14.53 0.80
CA THR A 699 -34.92 -13.29 0.32
C THR A 699 -35.13 -12.19 1.36
N HIS A 700 -34.11 -11.36 1.55
CA HIS A 700 -34.14 -10.19 2.44
C HIS A 700 -33.64 -9.00 1.65
N PHE A 701 -34.39 -7.90 1.65
CA PHE A 701 -33.99 -6.64 1.07
C PHE A 701 -34.12 -5.54 2.12
N ASP A 702 -32.98 -5.10 2.65
CA ASP A 702 -32.94 -4.21 3.80
C ASP A 702 -31.83 -3.17 3.69
N GLY A 703 -32.00 -2.08 4.44
CA GLY A 703 -30.91 -1.13 4.67
C GLY A 703 -29.85 -1.76 5.55
N TYR A 704 -28.58 -1.58 5.20
CA TYR A 704 -27.46 -2.04 6.01
C TYR A 704 -26.56 -0.87 6.43
N ALA A 705 -25.82 -1.07 7.52
CA ALA A 705 -24.74 -0.19 7.91
C ALA A 705 -23.56 -1.00 8.44
N ILE A 706 -22.34 -0.67 8.02
CA ILE A 706 -21.12 -1.22 8.59
C ILE A 706 -20.97 -0.69 10.01
N ALA A 707 -20.70 -1.59 10.96
CA ALA A 707 -20.57 -1.22 12.37
C ALA A 707 -19.40 -0.23 12.55
N PRO A 708 -19.51 0.81 13.40
CA PRO A 708 -18.45 1.82 13.58
C PRO A 708 -17.05 1.23 13.87
N LYS A 709 -16.97 0.13 14.61
CA LYS A 709 -15.71 -0.58 14.91
C LYS A 709 -15.07 -1.28 13.69
N GLU A 710 -15.86 -1.51 12.64
CA GLU A 710 -15.46 -2.13 11.37
C GLU A 710 -15.25 -1.07 10.27
N ARG A 711 -15.49 0.21 10.56
CA ARG A 711 -15.20 1.34 9.66
C ARG A 711 -13.75 1.77 9.79
N LYS A 712 -13.20 2.33 8.71
CA LYS A 712 -11.91 3.02 8.76
C LYS A 712 -12.10 4.39 9.41
N ARG A 713 -11.12 4.83 10.21
CA ARG A 713 -11.19 6.06 11.03
C ARG A 713 -11.42 7.35 10.20
N GLU A 714 -10.96 7.37 8.96
CA GLU A 714 -11.09 8.54 8.07
C GLU A 714 -12.48 8.66 7.40
N ASP A 715 -13.40 7.74 7.68
CA ASP A 715 -14.76 7.67 7.09
C ASP A 715 -14.77 7.58 5.54
N ASN A 716 -13.79 6.87 4.98
CA ASN A 716 -13.51 6.81 3.54
C ASN A 716 -14.29 5.72 2.76
N GLY A 717 -15.16 4.95 3.41
CA GLY A 717 -15.91 3.86 2.78
C GLY A 717 -17.41 4.16 2.63
N ASN A 718 -18.10 3.33 1.85
CA ASN A 718 -19.56 3.40 1.69
C ASN A 718 -20.23 2.57 2.78
N TYR A 719 -20.28 3.09 4.00
CA TYR A 719 -20.68 2.29 5.17
C TYR A 719 -22.18 2.07 5.34
N ARG A 720 -23.02 2.43 4.37
CA ARG A 720 -24.47 2.21 4.42
C ARG A 720 -25.11 2.31 3.05
N GLY A 721 -26.04 1.41 2.77
CA GLY A 721 -26.75 1.27 1.50
C GLY A 721 -27.96 0.36 1.66
N MET A 722 -28.45 -0.15 0.54
CA MET A 722 -29.43 -1.24 0.49
C MET A 722 -28.72 -2.54 0.11
N ARG A 723 -29.18 -3.67 0.64
CA ARG A 723 -28.62 -4.98 0.31
C ARG A 723 -29.70 -6.00 0.07
N LEU A 724 -29.56 -6.73 -1.03
CA LEU A 724 -30.27 -7.99 -1.24
C LEU A 724 -29.43 -9.15 -0.70
N SER A 725 -30.04 -9.95 0.17
CA SER A 725 -29.54 -11.26 0.61
C SER A 725 -30.52 -12.35 0.21
N ALA A 726 -30.15 -13.18 -0.77
CA ALA A 726 -30.94 -14.31 -1.25
C ALA A 726 -30.30 -15.63 -0.82
N GLU A 727 -31.04 -16.48 -0.12
CA GLU A 727 -30.52 -17.75 0.40
C GLU A 727 -31.21 -18.94 -0.24
N SER A 728 -30.39 -19.88 -0.72
CA SER A 728 -30.87 -21.16 -1.24
C SER A 728 -31.35 -22.07 -0.10
N GLU A 729 -32.20 -23.04 -0.47
CA GLU A 729 -32.32 -24.27 0.30
C GLU A 729 -30.98 -25.03 0.36
N ARG A 730 -30.93 -26.15 1.09
CA ARG A 730 -29.80 -27.06 0.97
C ARG A 730 -29.76 -27.72 -0.40
N VAL A 731 -28.86 -27.28 -1.27
CA VAL A 731 -28.75 -27.72 -2.67
C VAL A 731 -27.32 -28.08 -3.04
N GLU A 732 -27.16 -28.94 -4.05
CA GLU A 732 -25.85 -29.21 -4.66
C GLU A 732 -25.56 -28.29 -5.85
N LYS A 733 -26.62 -27.77 -6.49
CA LYS A 733 -26.52 -26.86 -7.62
C LYS A 733 -27.47 -25.71 -7.41
N GLN A 734 -27.01 -24.51 -7.72
CA GLN A 734 -27.82 -23.31 -7.72
C GLN A 734 -27.45 -22.48 -8.94
N HIS A 735 -28.48 -21.98 -9.61
CA HIS A 735 -28.38 -21.02 -10.69
C HIS A 735 -29.06 -19.73 -10.26
N PHE A 736 -28.39 -18.59 -10.44
CA PHE A 736 -28.97 -17.26 -10.26
C PHE A 736 -28.82 -16.46 -11.54
N VAL A 737 -29.84 -15.65 -11.86
CA VAL A 737 -29.77 -14.63 -12.91
C VAL A 737 -30.24 -13.31 -12.33
N TRP A 738 -29.33 -12.37 -12.19
CA TRP A 738 -29.61 -10.99 -11.83
C TRP A 738 -29.61 -10.14 -13.09
N ARG A 739 -30.74 -9.55 -13.47
CA ARG A 739 -30.83 -8.63 -14.60
C ARG A 739 -31.11 -7.23 -14.10
N VAL A 740 -30.35 -6.26 -14.61
CA VAL A 740 -30.55 -4.83 -14.39
C VAL A 740 -30.90 -4.20 -15.74
N THR A 741 -31.91 -3.34 -15.77
CA THR A 741 -32.20 -2.45 -16.89
C THR A 741 -32.33 -1.01 -16.41
N TRP A 742 -31.95 -0.05 -17.24
CA TRP A 742 -32.07 1.39 -16.97
C TRP A 742 -32.71 2.15 -18.13
N GLY A 743 -33.10 3.40 -17.88
CA GLY A 743 -33.81 4.25 -18.84
C GLY A 743 -35.34 4.09 -18.84
N GLU A 744 -35.87 3.12 -18.07
CA GLU A 744 -37.32 2.96 -17.89
C GLU A 744 -37.75 3.28 -16.45
N PRO A 745 -38.86 4.00 -16.24
CA PRO A 745 -39.35 4.32 -14.91
C PRO A 745 -39.60 3.08 -14.06
N CYS A 746 -39.18 3.13 -12.79
CA CYS A 746 -39.48 2.12 -11.78
C CYS A 746 -40.10 2.79 -10.55
N GLN A 747 -41.27 2.31 -10.14
CA GLN A 747 -41.95 2.76 -8.93
C GLN A 747 -42.11 1.57 -7.98
N ALA A 748 -41.56 1.71 -6.77
CA ALA A 748 -41.90 0.81 -5.67
C ALA A 748 -43.20 1.29 -5.01
N ALA A 749 -44.03 0.37 -4.53
CA ALA A 749 -45.09 0.73 -3.60
C ALA A 749 -44.44 1.39 -2.37
N ALA A 750 -45.00 2.50 -1.87
CA ALA A 750 -44.43 3.23 -0.74
C ALA A 750 -44.29 2.29 0.47
N ALA A 751 -43.08 1.80 0.73
CA ALA A 751 -42.73 1.09 1.95
C ALA A 751 -42.37 2.13 3.02
N GLU A 752 -42.86 1.93 4.24
CA GLU A 752 -42.48 2.73 5.40
C GLU A 752 -40.95 2.73 5.53
N SER A 753 -40.34 3.91 5.53
CA SER A 753 -38.90 4.05 5.66
C SER A 753 -38.46 3.38 6.98
N PRO A 754 -37.44 2.51 6.97
CA PRO A 754 -36.92 1.95 8.22
C PRO A 754 -36.42 3.10 9.12
N PRO A 755 -36.59 3.00 10.44
CA PRO A 755 -36.13 4.02 11.36
C PRO A 755 -34.62 4.21 11.22
N GLU A 756 -34.17 5.46 11.14
CA GLU A 756 -32.74 5.77 11.20
C GLU A 756 -32.17 5.20 12.51
N PRO A 757 -31.08 4.41 12.47
CA PRO A 757 -30.41 3.99 13.69
C PRO A 757 -29.83 5.22 14.40
N GLU A 758 -30.13 5.36 15.70
CA GLU A 758 -29.63 6.48 16.53
C GLU A 758 -28.10 6.59 16.45
N ASP A 759 -27.64 7.74 15.98
CA ASP A 759 -26.23 8.07 15.80
C ASP A 759 -25.60 8.41 17.16
N ALA A 760 -25.10 7.39 17.87
CA ALA A 760 -24.28 7.60 19.06
C ALA A 760 -22.82 7.92 18.68
N SER A 761 -22.59 9.05 18.01
CA SER A 761 -21.25 9.64 17.89
C SER A 761 -21.12 10.87 18.80
N PRO A 762 -20.12 10.95 19.68
CA PRO A 762 -19.84 12.18 20.40
C PRO A 762 -19.35 13.22 19.40
N ALA A 763 -20.03 14.37 19.35
CA ALA A 763 -19.57 15.54 18.62
C ALA A 763 -18.14 15.89 19.05
N LEU A 764 -17.15 15.47 18.24
CA LEU A 764 -15.80 15.97 18.32
C LEU A 764 -15.86 17.44 17.91
N ARG A 765 -15.96 18.32 18.91
CA ARG A 765 -15.63 19.74 18.76
C ARG A 765 -14.22 19.83 18.19
N ARG A 766 -14.12 20.03 16.88
CA ARG A 766 -12.92 20.60 16.27
C ARG A 766 -12.73 21.97 16.89
N VAL A 767 -11.59 22.17 17.54
CA VAL A 767 -11.12 23.49 17.95
C VAL A 767 -10.85 24.27 16.66
N GLY A 768 -11.86 25.00 16.20
CA GLY A 768 -11.72 26.01 15.16
C GLY A 768 -10.96 27.19 15.75
N GLY A 769 -9.72 27.38 15.30
CA GLY A 769 -9.00 28.64 15.46
C GLY A 769 -9.76 29.72 14.71
N ALA A 770 -10.09 30.79 15.43
CA ALA A 770 -10.88 31.92 14.95
C ALA A 770 -10.22 32.58 13.73
N SER A 771 -10.99 32.71 12.65
CA SER A 771 -10.78 33.77 11.65
C SER A 771 -11.44 35.03 12.18
N THR A 772 -10.63 36.01 12.57
CA THR A 772 -11.08 37.40 12.70
C THR A 772 -10.53 38.15 11.50
N ASP A 773 -11.36 38.39 10.51
CA ASP A 773 -11.20 39.53 9.63
C ASP A 773 -12.44 40.40 9.75
N GLY A 774 -12.23 41.61 10.26
CA GLY A 774 -13.20 42.67 10.27
C GLY A 774 -13.13 43.44 8.96
N SER A 775 -14.28 43.69 8.36
CA SER A 775 -14.59 44.95 7.68
C SER A 775 -16.09 44.95 7.38
N GLY A 776 -16.79 46.01 7.79
CA GLY A 776 -18.23 46.12 7.63
C GLY A 776 -18.82 47.22 8.49
N ASP A 777 -18.47 48.46 8.15
CA ASP A 777 -19.13 49.67 8.63
C ASP A 777 -20.53 49.79 7.98
N LEU A 778 -21.48 50.37 8.71
CA LEU A 778 -22.80 50.94 8.33
C LEU A 778 -24.07 50.35 8.98
N ARG A 779 -24.45 51.06 10.06
CA ARG A 779 -25.75 51.72 10.34
C ARG A 779 -27.00 50.90 10.73
N ASP A 780 -27.35 51.08 12.02
CA ASP A 780 -28.66 51.45 12.60
C ASP A 780 -29.95 50.88 11.99
N VAL A 781 -30.73 50.12 12.79
CA VAL A 781 -32.02 50.58 13.40
C VAL A 781 -32.35 49.75 14.68
N SER A 782 -32.62 50.46 15.79
CA SER A 782 -33.36 50.16 17.05
C SER A 782 -33.60 48.71 17.51
N ALA A 783 -33.13 48.27 18.68
CA ALA A 783 -33.57 48.61 20.05
C ALA A 783 -34.95 48.04 20.45
N GLU A 784 -34.95 46.90 21.15
CA GLU A 784 -35.85 46.68 22.28
C GLU A 784 -35.23 45.73 23.34
N SER A 785 -34.93 46.35 24.49
CA SER A 785 -34.99 45.80 25.86
C SER A 785 -34.08 44.63 26.27
N GLY A 786 -32.92 44.99 26.83
CA GLY A 786 -32.23 44.21 27.84
C GLY A 786 -32.89 44.36 29.21
N ALA A 787 -33.49 43.29 29.73
CA ALA A 787 -33.81 43.12 31.15
C ALA A 787 -34.11 41.65 31.51
N ALA A 788 -33.24 40.70 31.14
CA ALA A 788 -33.31 39.33 31.68
C ALA A 788 -31.95 38.62 31.81
N ILE A 789 -30.85 39.35 31.60
CA ILE A 789 -29.49 38.91 31.89
C ILE A 789 -29.16 39.36 33.32
N ARG A 790 -29.78 38.72 34.31
CA ARG A 790 -29.32 38.72 35.71
C ARG A 790 -29.96 37.65 36.61
N SER A 791 -30.79 36.73 36.07
CA SER A 791 -31.34 35.60 36.84
C SER A 791 -30.89 34.20 36.38
N ARG A 792 -30.09 34.07 35.30
CA ARG A 792 -29.62 32.76 34.78
C ARG A 792 -28.19 32.35 35.15
N VAL A 793 -27.51 33.11 36.02
CA VAL A 793 -26.19 32.76 36.55
C VAL A 793 -26.28 32.14 37.96
N ARG A 794 -27.47 32.04 38.56
CA ARG A 794 -27.65 31.47 39.92
C ARG A 794 -28.30 30.08 40.00
N SER A 795 -28.68 29.46 38.88
CA SER A 795 -29.19 28.08 38.85
C SER A 795 -28.24 27.07 38.20
N ARG A 796 -27.00 27.47 37.91
CA ARG A 796 -25.99 26.61 37.25
C ARG A 796 -24.76 26.31 38.11
N MET A 797 -24.83 26.63 39.40
CA MET A 797 -23.80 26.26 40.40
C MET A 797 -24.27 25.25 41.46
N GLU A 798 -25.45 24.64 41.30
CA GLU A 798 -25.94 23.57 42.21
C GLU A 798 -26.12 22.20 41.53
N GLY A 799 -25.75 22.06 40.24
CA GLY A 799 -25.87 20.79 39.50
C GLY A 799 -24.59 19.97 39.33
N VAL A 800 -23.45 20.40 39.89
CA VAL A 800 -22.13 19.72 39.70
C VAL A 800 -21.51 19.27 41.03
N ARG A 801 -22.31 19.22 42.11
CA ARG A 801 -21.86 18.76 43.44
C ARG A 801 -22.57 17.50 43.93
N ALA A 802 -23.10 16.69 43.01
CA ALA A 802 -23.75 15.41 43.32
C ALA A 802 -23.32 14.29 42.34
N GLU A 803 -22.01 14.16 42.08
CA GLU A 803 -21.47 12.93 41.46
C GLU A 803 -20.00 12.65 41.81
N ARG A 804 -19.52 13.25 42.92
CA ARG A 804 -18.24 12.94 43.54
C ARG A 804 -18.42 12.81 45.04
N GLU A 805 -19.15 11.77 45.45
CA GLU A 805 -19.06 11.15 46.77
C GLU A 805 -20.02 9.96 46.81
N HIS A 806 -19.55 8.78 46.42
CA HIS A 806 -19.89 7.51 47.08
C HIS A 806 -18.96 6.40 46.56
N LYS A 807 -18.34 5.69 47.50
CA LYS A 807 -17.55 4.44 47.40
C LYS A 807 -16.01 4.55 47.36
N ARG A 808 -15.45 4.94 48.51
CA ARG A 808 -14.33 4.24 49.20
C ARG A 808 -14.96 3.73 50.53
N ALA A 809 -14.73 2.58 51.15
CA ALA A 809 -13.86 1.39 51.07
C ALA A 809 -14.55 0.29 51.94
N PRO A 810 -13.92 -0.77 52.52
CA PRO A 810 -12.69 -1.52 52.20
C PRO A 810 -12.97 -3.05 52.09
N ARG A 811 -12.08 -3.86 51.49
CA ARG A 811 -12.02 -5.31 51.82
C ARG A 811 -10.59 -5.86 51.79
N ALA A 812 -10.36 -6.69 52.79
CA ALA A 812 -9.11 -7.19 53.33
C ALA A 812 -8.35 -8.21 52.47
N ARG A 813 -7.03 -8.27 52.72
CA ARG A 813 -6.15 -9.41 52.45
C ARG A 813 -6.57 -10.63 53.29
N ARG A 814 -6.65 -11.81 52.66
CA ARG A 814 -6.37 -13.13 53.27
C ARG A 814 -5.72 -14.08 52.25
N THR A 815 -4.46 -14.39 52.55
CA THR A 815 -3.60 -15.55 52.29
C THR A 815 -4.14 -16.82 51.61
N ARG A 816 -3.30 -17.42 50.74
CA ARG A 816 -2.91 -18.84 50.80
C ARG A 816 -1.39 -19.04 50.58
N GLN A 817 -0.77 -19.71 51.55
CA GLN A 817 0.49 -20.49 51.51
C GLN A 817 0.32 -21.72 50.59
N GLY A 818 1.30 -22.54 50.16
CA GLY A 818 2.76 -22.75 50.35
C GLY A 818 3.24 -23.69 49.22
N TYR A 819 4.53 -23.85 48.88
CA TYR A 819 5.62 -24.44 49.67
C TYR A 819 7.02 -23.86 49.31
N SER A 820 7.72 -23.47 50.37
CA SER A 820 9.16 -23.54 50.76
C SER A 820 10.22 -24.09 49.76
N LEU A 821 11.52 -23.72 49.78
CA LEU A 821 12.46 -23.37 50.86
C LEU A 821 13.59 -22.42 50.39
N PHE A 822 13.99 -21.51 51.29
CA PHE A 822 15.19 -20.64 51.38
C PHE A 822 16.48 -21.45 51.75
N PRO A 823 17.67 -20.86 52.07
CA PRO A 823 18.03 -19.43 52.18
C PRO A 823 19.36 -18.92 51.58
N SER A 824 19.41 -17.58 51.52
CA SER A 824 20.49 -16.57 51.75
C SER A 824 21.93 -17.05 52.04
N VAL A 825 22.98 -16.26 51.73
CA VAL A 825 23.45 -15.10 52.53
C VAL A 825 24.39 -14.21 51.67
N ASN A 826 24.23 -12.88 51.82
CA ASN A 826 25.06 -11.76 51.33
C ASN A 826 26.40 -11.66 52.13
N PRO A 827 27.40 -10.82 51.79
CA PRO A 827 27.31 -9.49 51.15
C PRO A 827 27.87 -9.40 49.73
#